data_AF-A0A6C0H2J3-F1
#
_entry.id   AF-A0A6C0H2J3-F1
#
_cell.length_a   1.000
_cell.length_b   1.000
_cell.length_c   1.000
_cell.angle_alpha   90.00
_cell.angle_beta   90.00
_cell.angle_gamma   90.00
#
_symmetry.space_group_name_H-M   'P 1'
#
loop_
_entity.id
_entity.type
_entity.pdbx_description
1 polymer ?
#
loop_
_entity_poly.entity_id
_entity_poly.type
_entity_poly.pdbx_seq_one_letter_code
_entity_poly.pdbx_strand_id
1 'polypeptide(L)'
;MPPKKIKTQAELAKEAIHKQKVAKANREKKSIETAPLRGRMKEKVLDDTVTNEFQQKSITKNEDSIRAFFKTLKDLPDEEVAKRMNIFFKERVTGRSKQFENIIKVLPSRMYKNLAEEHLKQTDKTLNLFWSDYKVRKHVIEAMQEKEREDELESQALEKISETQPKEKKKEKKKEKYVAPVFAKAKFIDDDGVETEIKKSDINPSFHDPKKRKEPTMTISITPLENCVKASYLKDVIKTFITPIGDAEQKAQLEKFIRADQIESRTERGEKWYIIDERLSLILCKSYRYWSDNSVTAILHPGGRKIYFKIGYLLKNGTFETQTIEKFKEEKYNIDNIRRSRGRDIANILKSPKTSEIERFVRSVLSDWLTTIAPDVKEYKDADDTEGYVYEAVQRMSKESRDTRDLFVRLANITLFLQNKDSLFADRVRDGVYIPAILVSLSIEDKLPEIFDDPTSDKLSAKRFIEKQIESIVKQFGELLYKRENASDSVPTAPKAAILPSFNATARPWKSACENKLDDNVKNSEVVYYQEDGKVYCLLIRDVYKQIKNGEEPINPMTQNPLDNTFLEKFKELYDHKFGGDEDIVEEVSIKTVSRRPPIVTKKGPPIAPWLLDTIIKNIKGCEDELKSGKNTCESIEKDPESDSDDSSESDESIREVKSGKKSSLFDSSSSDDGREIKEEDGSEIRSEDGDEEEEDGSEVRSEEEDEDEEEEDGSEDGSEHSPRSCTQIDVIEGDICQHCKKKLTKRKKLSSPKTMVRNKNGNDTLIWLCDLDCFEKYTCPRFKTKRKGGRNASQDRKKKKK
;
A
#
# COMPACT_ATOMS: atom_id res chain seq x y z
N MET A 1 -61.49 28.92 -35.55
CA MET A 1 -60.12 28.43 -35.28
C MET A 1 -60.23 27.21 -34.38
N PRO A 2 -59.69 26.04 -34.77
CA PRO A 2 -59.73 24.86 -33.92
C PRO A 2 -58.80 25.04 -32.70
N PRO A 3 -59.17 24.53 -31.51
CA PRO A 3 -58.37 24.66 -30.29
C PRO A 3 -57.04 23.92 -30.43
N LYS A 4 -55.94 24.59 -30.10
CA LYS A 4 -54.59 23.99 -30.08
C LYS A 4 -54.55 22.90 -28.99
N LYS A 5 -54.25 21.66 -29.39
CA LYS A 5 -54.00 20.56 -28.45
C LYS A 5 -52.84 20.93 -27.54
N ILE A 6 -53.11 20.96 -26.23
CA ILE A 6 -52.10 21.13 -25.19
C ILE A 6 -51.32 19.81 -25.10
N LYS A 7 -50.00 19.87 -25.33
CA LYS A 7 -49.11 18.72 -25.17
C LYS A 7 -49.04 18.32 -23.70
N THR A 8 -49.08 17.01 -23.44
CA THR A 8 -48.93 16.47 -22.09
C THR A 8 -47.49 16.61 -21.60
N GLN A 9 -47.26 16.65 -20.28
CA GLN A 9 -45.90 16.70 -19.72
C GLN A 9 -45.01 15.53 -20.20
N ALA A 10 -45.60 14.36 -20.45
CA ALA A 10 -44.89 13.21 -21.01
C ALA A 10 -44.42 13.44 -22.46
N GLU A 11 -45.22 14.15 -23.28
CA GLU A 11 -44.84 14.53 -24.64
C GLU A 11 -43.75 15.60 -24.64
N LEU A 12 -43.81 16.56 -23.72
CA LEU A 12 -42.76 17.57 -23.54
C LEU A 12 -41.44 16.94 -23.08
N ALA A 13 -41.48 15.95 -22.17
CA ALA A 13 -40.29 15.22 -21.73
C ALA A 13 -39.67 14.38 -22.88
N LYS A 14 -40.49 13.70 -23.69
CA LYS A 14 -40.01 12.96 -24.87
C LYS A 14 -39.40 13.89 -25.91
N GLU A 15 -39.99 15.06 -26.13
CA GLU A 15 -39.48 16.07 -27.05
C GLU A 15 -38.14 16.67 -26.55
N ALA A 16 -37.98 16.88 -25.24
CA ALA A 16 -36.73 17.35 -24.65
C ALA A 16 -35.59 16.33 -24.80
N ILE A 17 -35.86 15.05 -24.51
CA ILE A 17 -34.88 13.95 -24.69
C ILE A 17 -34.48 13.83 -26.17
N HIS A 18 -35.44 13.91 -27.10
CA HIS A 18 -35.14 13.88 -28.53
C HIS A 18 -34.29 15.07 -28.96
N LYS A 19 -34.58 16.29 -28.50
CA LYS A 19 -33.77 17.48 -28.81
C LYS A 19 -32.34 17.36 -28.28
N GLN A 20 -32.17 16.80 -27.09
CA GLN A 20 -30.85 16.57 -26.48
C GLN A 20 -30.03 15.54 -27.27
N LYS A 21 -30.66 14.44 -27.73
CA LYS A 21 -30.01 13.42 -28.57
C LYS A 21 -29.57 13.97 -29.92
N VAL A 22 -30.43 14.76 -30.59
CA VAL A 22 -30.08 15.41 -31.87
C VAL A 22 -28.96 16.43 -31.71
N ALA A 23 -28.96 17.20 -30.62
CA ALA A 23 -27.89 18.15 -30.33
C ALA A 23 -26.54 17.46 -30.07
N LYS A 24 -26.52 16.31 -29.38
CA LYS A 24 -25.31 15.49 -29.16
C LYS A 24 -24.77 14.93 -30.49
N ALA A 25 -25.64 14.33 -31.31
CA ALA A 25 -25.25 13.79 -32.61
C ALA A 25 -24.69 14.85 -33.56
N ASN A 26 -25.28 16.06 -33.56
CA ASN A 26 -24.78 17.17 -34.38
C ASN A 26 -23.42 17.71 -33.88
N ARG A 27 -23.12 17.64 -32.58
CA ARG A 27 -21.81 18.03 -32.03
C ARG A 27 -20.72 17.04 -32.41
N GLU A 28 -21.00 15.73 -32.32
CA GLU A 28 -20.07 14.68 -32.75
C GLU A 28 -19.80 14.71 -34.26
N LYS A 29 -20.83 14.97 -35.06
CA LYS A 29 -20.65 15.11 -36.52
C LYS A 29 -19.78 16.32 -36.87
N LYS A 30 -19.95 17.42 -36.13
CA LYS A 30 -19.18 18.66 -36.33
C LYS A 30 -17.73 18.54 -35.85
N SER A 31 -17.45 17.77 -34.79
CA SER A 31 -16.08 17.53 -34.32
C SER A 31 -15.28 16.59 -35.24
N ILE A 32 -15.97 15.71 -35.97
CA ILE A 32 -15.36 14.82 -36.97
C ILE A 32 -15.07 15.58 -38.28
N GLU A 33 -15.94 16.51 -38.69
CA GLU A 33 -15.75 17.32 -39.91
C GLU A 33 -14.70 18.43 -39.77
N THR A 34 -14.41 18.92 -38.56
CA THR A 34 -13.43 20.00 -38.34
C THR A 34 -12.02 19.53 -37.96
N ALA A 35 -11.75 18.22 -37.92
CA ALA A 35 -10.41 17.70 -37.69
C ALA A 35 -9.52 17.93 -38.95
N PRO A 36 -8.50 18.81 -38.88
CA PRO A 36 -7.73 19.17 -40.08
C PRO A 36 -6.83 18.02 -40.55
N LEU A 37 -7.03 17.59 -41.79
CA LEU A 37 -6.08 16.78 -42.55
C LEU A 37 -4.83 17.61 -42.92
N ARG A 38 -3.90 17.77 -41.96
CA ARG A 38 -2.50 18.17 -42.18
C ARG A 38 -1.66 17.31 -41.24
N GLY A 39 -0.81 16.39 -41.67
CA GLY A 39 0.25 16.56 -42.66
C GLY A 39 1.55 16.87 -41.91
N ARG A 40 2.38 15.84 -41.69
CA ARG A 40 3.72 15.84 -41.05
C ARG A 40 3.76 16.16 -39.55
N MET A 41 3.65 15.12 -38.73
CA MET A 41 4.30 15.10 -37.41
C MET A 41 5.80 15.19 -37.63
N LYS A 42 6.41 16.30 -37.19
CA LYS A 42 7.84 16.35 -36.93
C LYS A 42 8.12 15.33 -35.83
N GLU A 43 8.98 14.40 -36.16
CA GLU A 43 9.65 13.45 -35.28
C GLU A 43 10.27 14.23 -34.11
N LYS A 44 9.51 14.37 -33.01
CA LYS A 44 10.08 14.70 -31.72
C LYS A 44 10.78 13.43 -31.28
N VAL A 45 12.10 13.42 -31.45
CA VAL A 45 13.03 12.53 -30.77
C VAL A 45 12.56 12.45 -29.31
N LEU A 46 11.97 11.32 -28.95
CA LEU A 46 11.59 11.01 -27.59
C LEU A 46 12.93 10.87 -26.87
N ASP A 47 13.22 11.83 -26.00
CA ASP A 47 14.42 11.82 -25.19
C ASP A 47 14.47 10.49 -24.42
N ASP A 48 15.57 9.76 -24.60
CA ASP A 48 15.85 8.46 -23.99
C ASP A 48 15.96 8.66 -22.47
N THR A 49 14.82 8.76 -21.79
CA THR A 49 14.76 8.51 -20.35
C THR A 49 15.35 7.13 -20.15
N VAL A 50 16.49 7.06 -19.47
CA VAL A 50 17.29 5.85 -19.21
C VAL A 50 16.41 4.78 -18.57
N THR A 51 15.65 4.04 -19.38
CA THR A 51 14.98 2.83 -18.96
C THR A 51 16.08 1.84 -18.71
N ASN A 52 16.27 1.46 -17.44
CA ASN A 52 17.19 0.42 -17.02
C ASN A 52 17.08 -0.77 -17.99
N GLU A 53 18.21 -1.27 -18.51
CA GLU A 53 18.30 -2.37 -19.48
C GLU A 53 17.40 -3.57 -19.10
N PHE A 54 17.17 -3.77 -17.81
CA PHE A 54 16.24 -4.77 -17.27
C PHE A 54 14.77 -4.52 -17.65
N GLN A 55 14.30 -3.27 -17.57
CA GLN A 55 12.95 -2.88 -17.98
C GLN A 55 12.78 -3.05 -19.50
N GLN A 56 13.80 -2.68 -20.28
CA GLN A 56 13.77 -2.85 -21.73
C GLN A 56 13.67 -4.33 -22.11
N LYS A 57 14.47 -5.21 -21.50
CA LYS A 57 14.38 -6.67 -21.69
C LYS A 57 13.03 -7.25 -21.30
N SER A 58 12.43 -6.78 -20.21
CA SER A 58 11.10 -7.21 -19.77
C SER A 58 10.00 -6.76 -20.74
N ILE A 59 10.08 -5.52 -21.25
CA ILE A 59 9.18 -4.98 -22.25
C ILE A 59 9.27 -5.80 -23.55
N THR A 60 10.48 -6.06 -24.04
CA THR A 60 10.71 -6.87 -25.25
C THR A 60 10.15 -8.28 -25.10
N LYS A 61 10.45 -8.97 -23.97
CA LYS A 61 9.95 -10.32 -23.72
C LYS A 61 8.42 -10.39 -23.67
N ASN A 62 7.78 -9.40 -23.04
CA ASN A 62 6.32 -9.31 -23.02
C ASN A 62 5.75 -9.05 -24.41
N GLU A 63 6.40 -8.19 -25.20
CA GLU A 63 6.00 -7.89 -26.57
C GLU A 63 6.11 -9.12 -27.48
N ASP A 64 7.17 -9.91 -27.34
CA ASP A 64 7.36 -11.17 -28.05
C ASP A 64 6.27 -12.19 -27.70
N SER A 65 5.89 -12.27 -26.43
CA SER A 65 4.79 -13.13 -25.98
C SER A 65 3.45 -12.71 -26.59
N ILE A 66 3.18 -11.40 -26.69
CA ILE A 66 1.95 -10.88 -27.30
C ILE A 66 1.94 -11.18 -28.80
N ARG A 67 3.07 -10.97 -29.48
CA ARG A 67 3.23 -11.27 -30.91
C ARG A 67 3.09 -12.77 -31.19
N ALA A 68 3.69 -13.62 -30.35
CA ALA A 68 3.52 -15.06 -30.45
C ALA A 68 2.04 -15.46 -30.31
N PHE A 69 1.33 -14.88 -29.33
CA PHE A 69 -0.10 -15.10 -29.17
C PHE A 69 -0.90 -14.62 -30.39
N PHE A 70 -0.67 -13.40 -30.88
CA PHE A 70 -1.36 -12.87 -32.07
C PHE A 70 -1.09 -13.71 -33.33
N LYS A 71 0.10 -14.31 -33.48
CA LYS A 71 0.37 -15.27 -34.57
C LYS A 71 -0.56 -16.47 -34.50
N THR A 72 -0.92 -16.95 -33.30
CA THR A 72 -1.87 -18.07 -33.14
C THR A 72 -3.30 -17.72 -33.51
N LEU A 73 -3.65 -16.43 -33.61
CA LEU A 73 -5.01 -15.97 -33.93
C LEU A 73 -5.25 -15.84 -35.45
N LYS A 74 -4.18 -15.75 -36.25
CA LYS A 74 -4.25 -15.41 -37.68
C LYS A 74 -5.14 -16.38 -38.47
N ASP A 75 -5.02 -17.67 -38.17
CA ASP A 75 -5.69 -18.72 -38.95
C ASP A 75 -6.99 -19.21 -38.31
N LEU A 76 -7.43 -18.59 -37.20
CA LEU A 76 -8.65 -18.96 -36.50
C LEU A 76 -9.89 -18.23 -37.06
N PRO A 77 -11.08 -18.83 -36.94
CA PRO A 77 -12.34 -18.14 -37.20
C PRO A 77 -12.62 -17.09 -36.12
N ASP A 78 -13.36 -16.04 -36.45
CA ASP A 78 -13.56 -14.86 -35.58
C ASP A 78 -14.16 -15.22 -34.21
N GLU A 79 -15.04 -16.22 -34.16
CA GLU A 79 -15.62 -16.72 -32.90
C GLU A 79 -14.58 -17.34 -31.96
N GLU A 80 -13.61 -18.08 -32.53
CA GLU A 80 -12.51 -18.66 -31.75
C GLU A 80 -11.48 -17.60 -31.37
N VAL A 81 -11.24 -16.62 -32.23
CA VAL A 81 -10.39 -15.46 -31.92
C VAL A 81 -10.95 -14.73 -30.70
N ALA A 82 -12.26 -14.47 -30.66
CA ALA A 82 -12.92 -13.83 -29.52
C ALA A 82 -12.77 -14.64 -28.22
N LYS A 83 -12.97 -15.96 -28.28
CA LYS A 83 -12.79 -16.85 -27.14
C LYS A 83 -11.34 -16.86 -26.63
N ARG A 84 -10.36 -17.05 -27.53
CA ARG A 84 -8.94 -17.08 -27.17
C ARG A 84 -8.42 -15.74 -26.65
N MET A 85 -8.85 -14.62 -27.24
CA MET A 85 -8.55 -13.29 -26.72
C MET A 85 -9.08 -13.14 -25.29
N ASN A 86 -10.35 -13.48 -25.03
CA ASN A 86 -10.92 -13.40 -23.68
C ASN A 86 -10.21 -14.31 -22.67
N ILE A 87 -9.74 -15.49 -23.07
CA ILE A 87 -8.95 -16.40 -22.22
C ILE A 87 -7.57 -15.79 -21.95
N PHE A 88 -6.83 -15.39 -22.98
CA PHE A 88 -5.51 -14.78 -22.86
C PHE A 88 -5.52 -13.53 -21.98
N PHE A 89 -6.58 -12.73 -22.06
CA PHE A 89 -6.78 -11.56 -21.21
C PHE A 89 -7.09 -11.91 -19.75
N LYS A 90 -7.82 -13.01 -19.50
CA LYS A 90 -8.11 -13.50 -18.14
C LYS A 90 -6.92 -14.22 -17.49
N GLU A 91 -6.08 -14.89 -18.26
CA GLU A 91 -5.01 -15.77 -17.77
C GLU A 91 -3.70 -15.07 -17.36
N ARG A 92 -3.74 -13.74 -17.16
CA ARG A 92 -2.65 -12.89 -16.63
C ARG A 92 -1.41 -12.80 -17.54
N VAL A 93 -1.47 -11.89 -18.51
CA VAL A 93 -0.26 -11.19 -18.98
C VAL A 93 0.15 -10.19 -17.90
N THR A 94 1.12 -10.58 -17.06
CA THR A 94 1.64 -9.74 -15.98
C THR A 94 2.08 -8.38 -16.52
N GLY A 95 1.53 -7.28 -15.97
CA GLY A 95 1.94 -5.91 -16.27
C GLY A 95 1.10 -5.14 -17.29
N ARG A 96 0.22 -5.78 -18.08
CA ARG A 96 -0.62 -5.10 -19.10
C ARG A 96 -2.12 -5.44 -19.06
N SER A 97 -2.63 -6.03 -17.96
CA SER A 97 -4.06 -6.40 -17.84
C SER A 97 -5.01 -5.23 -18.11
N LYS A 98 -4.73 -4.05 -17.55
CA LYS A 98 -5.52 -2.84 -17.76
C LYS A 98 -5.60 -2.41 -19.23
N GLN A 99 -4.52 -2.59 -19.99
CA GLN A 99 -4.51 -2.23 -21.41
C GLN A 99 -5.43 -3.15 -22.20
N PHE A 100 -5.38 -4.45 -21.93
CA PHE A 100 -6.27 -5.40 -22.57
C PHE A 100 -7.73 -5.24 -22.14
N GLU A 101 -7.99 -4.95 -20.86
CA GLU A 101 -9.32 -4.57 -20.40
C GLU A 101 -9.87 -3.36 -21.16
N ASN A 102 -9.04 -2.34 -21.41
CA ASN A 102 -9.43 -1.19 -22.22
C ASN A 102 -9.74 -1.58 -23.68
N ILE A 103 -8.93 -2.44 -24.30
CA ILE A 103 -9.17 -2.93 -25.66
C ILE A 103 -10.49 -3.70 -25.71
N ILE A 104 -10.73 -4.65 -24.80
CA ILE A 104 -11.96 -5.45 -24.74
C ILE A 104 -13.18 -4.56 -24.52
N LYS A 105 -13.06 -3.55 -23.65
CA LYS A 105 -14.18 -2.68 -23.32
C LYS A 105 -14.64 -1.89 -24.55
N VAL A 106 -13.71 -1.36 -25.35
CA VAL A 106 -14.05 -0.42 -26.42
C VAL A 106 -14.17 -1.10 -27.80
N LEU A 107 -13.34 -2.10 -28.09
CA LEU A 107 -13.30 -2.74 -29.40
C LEU A 107 -14.30 -3.91 -29.49
N PRO A 108 -15.11 -4.06 -30.56
CA PRO A 108 -15.98 -5.21 -30.74
C PRO A 108 -15.17 -6.47 -31.08
N SER A 109 -15.68 -7.65 -30.70
CA SER A 109 -14.98 -8.93 -30.83
C SER A 109 -14.58 -9.27 -32.28
N ARG A 110 -15.40 -8.90 -33.27
CA ARG A 110 -15.12 -9.07 -34.70
C ARG A 110 -13.86 -8.33 -35.18
N MET A 111 -13.40 -7.31 -34.45
CA MET A 111 -12.21 -6.53 -34.80
C MET A 111 -10.92 -7.09 -34.18
N TYR A 112 -11.00 -8.14 -33.35
CA TYR A 112 -9.82 -8.70 -32.68
C TYR A 112 -8.82 -9.34 -33.64
N LYS A 113 -9.31 -9.96 -34.72
CA LYS A 113 -8.46 -10.52 -35.77
C LYS A 113 -7.71 -9.42 -36.52
N ASN A 114 -8.42 -8.36 -36.91
CA ASN A 114 -7.83 -7.19 -37.56
C ASN A 114 -6.78 -6.50 -36.66
N LEU A 115 -7.06 -6.37 -35.37
CA LEU A 115 -6.11 -5.84 -34.39
C LEU A 115 -4.83 -6.68 -34.34
N ALA A 116 -4.97 -8.01 -34.27
CA ALA A 116 -3.83 -8.94 -34.23
C ALA A 116 -2.99 -8.86 -35.52
N GLU A 117 -3.64 -8.87 -36.68
CA GLU A 117 -2.97 -8.78 -37.98
C GLU A 117 -2.24 -7.46 -38.17
N GLU A 118 -2.88 -6.33 -37.85
CA GLU A 118 -2.27 -4.99 -37.94
C GLU A 118 -1.11 -4.83 -36.95
N HIS A 119 -1.23 -5.41 -35.75
CA HIS A 119 -0.14 -5.41 -34.79
C HIS A 119 1.06 -6.25 -35.24
N LEU A 120 0.83 -7.34 -35.97
CA LEU A 120 1.89 -8.18 -36.51
C LEU A 120 2.64 -7.54 -37.69
N LYS A 121 2.01 -6.60 -38.42
CA LYS A 121 2.62 -5.92 -39.58
C LYS A 121 3.71 -4.91 -39.21
N GLN A 122 3.69 -4.37 -37.99
CA GLN A 122 4.73 -3.47 -37.49
C GLN A 122 5.77 -4.26 -36.68
N THR A 123 7.04 -3.89 -36.74
CA THR A 123 8.11 -4.55 -35.97
C THR A 123 8.49 -3.80 -34.70
N ASP A 124 8.33 -2.47 -34.69
CA ASP A 124 9.08 -1.63 -33.74
C ASP A 124 8.23 -1.05 -32.61
N LYS A 125 6.90 -1.06 -32.75
CA LYS A 125 6.00 -0.50 -31.74
C LYS A 125 5.59 -1.54 -30.72
N THR A 126 5.59 -1.13 -29.45
CA THR A 126 4.91 -1.86 -28.39
C THR A 126 3.40 -1.81 -28.59
N LEU A 127 2.65 -2.78 -28.07
CA LEU A 127 1.19 -2.79 -28.14
C LEU A 127 0.55 -1.47 -27.69
N ASN A 128 1.14 -0.75 -26.71
CA ASN A 128 0.64 0.55 -26.24
C ASN A 128 0.68 1.61 -27.33
N LEU A 129 1.85 1.82 -27.95
CA LEU A 129 2.05 2.80 -29.02
C LEU A 129 1.24 2.42 -30.27
N PHE A 130 1.10 1.13 -30.53
CA PHE A 130 0.21 0.67 -31.58
C PHE A 130 -1.26 0.97 -31.30
N TRP A 131 -1.74 0.68 -30.09
CA TRP A 131 -3.14 0.85 -29.74
C TRP A 131 -3.56 2.32 -29.82
N SER A 132 -2.69 3.26 -29.44
CA SER A 132 -2.95 4.69 -29.60
C SER A 132 -3.17 5.10 -31.07
N ASP A 133 -2.41 4.49 -31.98
CA ASP A 133 -2.50 4.77 -33.43
C ASP A 133 -3.66 4.00 -34.09
N TYR A 134 -3.93 2.79 -33.62
CA TYR A 134 -4.95 1.91 -34.18
C TYR A 134 -6.37 2.41 -33.85
N LYS A 135 -6.61 2.86 -32.61
CA LYS A 135 -7.94 3.31 -32.16
C LYS A 135 -8.45 4.57 -32.88
N VAL A 136 -7.56 5.37 -33.47
CA VAL A 136 -7.92 6.60 -34.21
C VAL A 136 -8.20 6.36 -35.69
N ARG A 137 -8.07 5.12 -36.19
CA ARG A 137 -8.37 4.80 -37.58
C ARG A 137 -9.88 4.81 -37.81
N LYS A 138 -10.32 5.37 -38.95
CA LYS A 138 -11.75 5.57 -39.28
C LYS A 138 -12.61 4.31 -39.10
N HIS A 139 -12.21 3.18 -39.68
CA HIS A 139 -12.96 1.91 -39.58
C HIS A 139 -12.98 1.34 -38.15
N VAL A 140 -11.97 1.63 -37.33
CA VAL A 140 -11.93 1.24 -35.92
C VAL A 140 -12.89 2.10 -35.11
N ILE A 141 -12.91 3.42 -35.35
CA ILE A 141 -13.86 4.35 -34.73
C ILE A 141 -15.31 3.94 -35.05
N GLU A 142 -15.61 3.66 -36.31
CA GLU A 142 -16.93 3.20 -36.74
C GLU A 142 -17.35 1.91 -36.01
N ALA A 143 -16.42 0.95 -35.87
CA ALA A 143 -16.67 -0.30 -35.14
C ALA A 143 -16.87 -0.08 -33.63
N MET A 144 -16.12 0.83 -33.00
CA MET A 144 -16.29 1.18 -31.58
C MET A 144 -17.64 1.85 -31.32
N GLN A 145 -18.07 2.77 -32.20
CA GLN A 145 -19.37 3.43 -32.12
C GLN A 145 -20.55 2.47 -32.39
N GLU A 146 -20.36 1.45 -33.23
CA GLU A 146 -21.37 0.41 -33.43
C GLU A 146 -21.55 -0.46 -32.19
N LYS A 147 -20.46 -0.85 -31.53
CA LYS A 147 -20.51 -1.58 -30.27
C LYS A 147 -21.20 -0.78 -29.17
N GLU A 148 -20.89 0.50 -29.03
CA GLU A 148 -21.53 1.37 -28.04
C GLU A 148 -23.06 1.44 -28.27
N ARG A 149 -23.51 1.48 -29.53
CA ARG A 149 -24.94 1.40 -29.87
C ARG A 149 -25.56 0.04 -29.52
N GLU A 150 -24.85 -1.06 -29.75
CA GLU A 150 -25.31 -2.40 -29.37
C GLU A 150 -25.45 -2.55 -27.85
N ASP A 151 -24.45 -2.12 -27.09
CA ASP A 151 -24.44 -2.14 -25.62
C ASP A 151 -25.58 -1.26 -25.04
N GLU A 152 -25.86 -0.11 -25.65
CA GLU A 152 -27.01 0.74 -25.29
C GLU A 152 -28.36 0.06 -25.57
N LEU A 153 -28.49 -0.63 -26.70
CA LEU A 153 -29.71 -1.35 -27.07
C LEU A 153 -29.95 -2.55 -26.16
N GLU A 154 -28.89 -3.29 -25.81
CA GLU A 154 -28.96 -4.40 -24.86
C GLU A 154 -29.36 -3.90 -23.46
N SER A 155 -28.79 -2.79 -23.00
CA SER A 155 -29.14 -2.16 -21.73
C SER A 155 -30.62 -1.74 -21.70
N GLN A 156 -31.12 -1.13 -22.77
CA GLN A 156 -32.55 -0.76 -22.90
C GLN A 156 -33.46 -2.00 -22.96
N ALA A 157 -33.01 -3.09 -23.57
CA ALA A 157 -33.77 -4.34 -23.62
C ALA A 157 -33.88 -4.98 -22.22
N LEU A 158 -32.78 -5.00 -21.46
CA LEU A 158 -32.76 -5.49 -20.08
C LEU A 158 -33.64 -4.64 -19.16
N GLU A 159 -33.65 -3.32 -19.34
CA GLU A 159 -34.53 -2.41 -18.60
C GLU A 159 -36.01 -2.72 -18.87
N LYS A 160 -36.41 -2.88 -20.14
CA LYS A 160 -37.78 -3.27 -20.52
C LYS A 160 -38.19 -4.62 -19.95
N ILE A 161 -37.27 -5.60 -19.90
CA ILE A 161 -37.53 -6.91 -19.27
C ILE A 161 -37.76 -6.74 -17.76
N SER A 162 -36.99 -5.88 -17.11
CA SER A 162 -37.16 -5.61 -15.67
C SER A 162 -38.48 -4.91 -15.35
N GLU A 163 -38.98 -4.06 -16.25
CA GLU A 163 -40.26 -3.35 -16.10
C GLU A 163 -41.48 -4.23 -16.39
N THR A 164 -41.34 -5.20 -17.31
CA THR A 164 -42.45 -6.07 -17.75
C THR A 164 -42.68 -7.27 -16.84
N GLN A 165 -41.82 -7.56 -15.86
CA GLN A 165 -42.11 -8.58 -14.86
C GLN A 165 -43.28 -8.11 -13.97
N PRO A 166 -44.48 -8.73 -14.06
CA PRO A 166 -45.62 -8.31 -13.28
C PRO A 166 -45.29 -8.47 -11.80
N LYS A 167 -45.48 -7.39 -11.03
CA LYS A 167 -45.43 -7.43 -9.57
C LYS A 167 -46.47 -8.45 -9.10
N GLU A 168 -46.05 -9.70 -8.88
CA GLU A 168 -46.92 -10.75 -8.38
C GLU A 168 -47.51 -10.27 -7.04
N LYS A 169 -48.83 -9.99 -7.05
CA LYS A 169 -49.61 -9.78 -5.84
C LYS A 169 -49.52 -11.04 -5.02
N LYS A 170 -48.73 -11.00 -3.93
CA LYS A 170 -48.64 -12.06 -2.93
C LYS A 170 -50.05 -12.41 -2.43
N LYS A 171 -50.60 -13.53 -2.91
CA LYS A 171 -51.69 -14.25 -2.25
C LYS A 171 -51.11 -14.88 -0.97
N GLU A 172 -51.71 -14.57 0.17
CA GLU A 172 -51.53 -15.31 1.42
C GLU A 172 -51.84 -16.79 1.19
N LYS A 173 -50.82 -17.65 1.28
CA LYS A 173 -51.02 -19.10 1.35
C LYS A 173 -51.09 -19.53 2.82
N LYS A 174 -52.27 -20.03 3.18
CA LYS A 174 -52.56 -20.86 4.36
C LYS A 174 -51.56 -22.03 4.41
N LYS A 175 -51.06 -22.31 5.62
CA LYS A 175 -50.11 -23.40 5.91
C LYS A 175 -50.76 -24.76 5.66
N GLU A 176 -50.26 -25.51 4.69
CA GLU A 176 -50.49 -26.94 4.55
C GLU A 176 -49.23 -27.70 4.98
N LYS A 177 -49.44 -28.77 5.77
CA LYS A 177 -48.39 -29.59 6.39
C LYS A 177 -47.56 -30.31 5.32
N TYR A 178 -46.24 -30.20 5.43
CA TYR A 178 -45.30 -30.93 4.59
C TYR A 178 -45.01 -32.31 5.19
N VAL A 179 -45.31 -33.36 4.43
CA VAL A 179 -44.85 -34.74 4.65
C VAL A 179 -43.60 -34.94 3.78
N ALA A 180 -42.54 -35.53 4.35
CA ALA A 180 -41.25 -35.72 3.69
C ALA A 180 -41.33 -36.70 2.50
N PRO A 181 -40.67 -36.42 1.36
CA PRO A 181 -40.51 -37.40 0.31
C PRO A 181 -39.23 -38.24 0.52
N VAL A 182 -39.41 -39.54 0.31
CA VAL A 182 -38.39 -40.58 0.28
C VAL A 182 -37.53 -40.44 -0.99
N PHE A 183 -36.20 -40.44 -0.83
CA PHE A 183 -35.26 -40.45 -1.95
C PHE A 183 -35.21 -41.85 -2.60
N ALA A 184 -35.73 -41.96 -3.82
CA ALA A 184 -35.47 -43.08 -4.72
C ALA A 184 -34.26 -42.75 -5.61
N LYS A 185 -33.32 -43.70 -5.70
CA LYS A 185 -32.17 -43.68 -6.61
C LYS A 185 -32.64 -43.99 -8.03
N ALA A 186 -32.38 -43.09 -8.98
CA ALA A 186 -32.53 -43.37 -10.40
C ALA A 186 -31.19 -43.85 -10.99
N LYS A 187 -31.20 -45.05 -11.58
CA LYS A 187 -30.21 -45.52 -12.56
C LYS A 187 -30.66 -45.05 -13.94
N PHE A 188 -29.74 -44.58 -14.77
CA PHE A 188 -29.95 -44.46 -16.21
C PHE A 188 -29.24 -45.63 -16.90
N ILE A 189 -29.99 -46.30 -17.77
CA ILE A 189 -29.57 -47.35 -18.70
C ILE A 189 -29.90 -46.75 -20.07
N ASP A 190 -28.91 -46.68 -20.96
CA ASP A 190 -29.14 -46.29 -22.35
C ASP A 190 -29.44 -47.54 -23.20
N ASP A 191 -30.20 -47.34 -24.28
CA ASP A 191 -31.01 -48.35 -24.99
C ASP A 191 -30.28 -49.55 -25.65
N ASP A 192 -28.96 -49.70 -25.52
CA ASP A 192 -28.23 -50.84 -26.10
C ASP A 192 -27.35 -51.64 -25.12
N GLY A 193 -27.40 -51.37 -23.82
CA GLY A 193 -26.98 -52.33 -22.79
C GLY A 193 -25.57 -52.95 -22.87
N VAL A 194 -24.55 -52.24 -23.36
CA VAL A 194 -23.15 -52.74 -23.41
C VAL A 194 -22.15 -51.71 -22.86
N GLU A 195 -21.46 -52.07 -21.78
CA GLU A 195 -20.24 -51.38 -21.31
C GLU A 195 -19.06 -51.78 -22.20
N THR A 196 -18.37 -50.81 -22.81
CA THR A 196 -17.07 -51.05 -23.47
C THR A 196 -16.07 -49.94 -23.19
N GLU A 197 -14.88 -50.35 -22.74
CA GLU A 197 -13.65 -49.54 -22.62
C GLU A 197 -13.10 -49.16 -24.00
N ILE A 198 -12.56 -47.95 -24.14
CA ILE A 198 -11.71 -47.58 -25.27
C ILE A 198 -10.42 -46.94 -24.75
N LYS A 199 -9.30 -47.65 -24.97
CA LYS A 199 -7.92 -47.14 -24.96
C LYS A 199 -7.52 -46.71 -26.37
N LYS A 200 -6.64 -45.70 -26.47
CA LYS A 200 -5.56 -45.46 -27.48
C LYS A 200 -4.97 -44.06 -27.21
N SER A 201 -3.73 -43.88 -26.77
CA SER A 201 -2.40 -44.10 -27.40
C SER A 201 -2.06 -43.14 -28.54
N ASP A 202 -0.93 -42.46 -28.32
CA ASP A 202 0.10 -41.95 -29.24
C ASP A 202 -0.23 -40.87 -30.28
N ILE A 203 0.27 -39.65 -30.03
CA ILE A 203 0.99 -38.85 -31.05
C ILE A 203 2.15 -38.10 -30.36
N ASN A 204 3.36 -38.41 -30.80
CA ASN A 204 4.60 -37.68 -30.56
C ASN A 204 4.77 -36.63 -31.69
N PRO A 205 5.38 -35.46 -31.47
CA PRO A 205 6.64 -35.27 -32.18
C PRO A 205 7.74 -34.51 -31.41
N SER A 206 8.95 -34.98 -31.69
CA SER A 206 10.30 -34.42 -31.50
C SER A 206 10.47 -32.96 -31.94
N PHE A 207 11.21 -32.13 -31.19
CA PHE A 207 12.60 -31.71 -31.50
C PHE A 207 13.12 -30.53 -30.63
N HIS A 208 14.43 -30.60 -30.38
CA HIS A 208 15.43 -29.56 -30.08
C HIS A 208 15.60 -28.96 -28.67
N ASP A 209 16.81 -29.25 -28.17
CA ASP A 209 17.54 -28.76 -27.00
C ASP A 209 18.10 -27.34 -27.24
N PRO A 210 18.02 -26.43 -26.25
CA PRO A 210 19.13 -25.49 -26.05
C PRO A 210 19.53 -25.33 -24.57
N LYS A 211 20.76 -25.77 -24.31
CA LYS A 211 21.78 -25.22 -23.40
C LYS A 211 21.34 -24.12 -22.40
N LYS A 212 21.40 -24.52 -21.12
CA LYS A 212 21.70 -23.76 -19.88
C LYS A 212 21.96 -22.25 -20.03
N ARG A 213 21.07 -21.43 -19.46
CA ARG A 213 21.36 -20.06 -19.00
C ARG A 213 20.71 -19.80 -17.64
N LYS A 214 21.51 -19.25 -16.71
CA LYS A 214 21.12 -18.88 -15.35
C LYS A 214 20.14 -17.69 -15.40
N GLU A 215 19.04 -17.79 -14.66
CA GLU A 215 18.08 -16.71 -14.43
C GLU A 215 18.65 -15.67 -13.44
N PRO A 216 18.42 -14.36 -13.63
CA PRO A 216 18.77 -13.35 -12.63
C PRO A 216 17.65 -13.22 -11.59
N THR A 217 18.05 -13.38 -10.34
CA THR A 217 17.28 -13.18 -9.11
C THR A 217 16.88 -11.71 -8.93
N MET A 218 15.60 -11.46 -8.65
CA MET A 218 15.18 -10.22 -7.98
C MET A 218 15.71 -10.29 -6.55
N THR A 219 16.63 -9.42 -6.17
CA THR A 219 17.04 -9.25 -4.77
C THR A 219 15.98 -8.45 -4.02
N ILE A 220 14.93 -9.15 -3.61
CA ILE A 220 14.11 -8.76 -2.47
C ILE A 220 15.00 -9.00 -1.24
N SER A 221 15.04 -8.05 -0.30
CA SER A 221 15.77 -8.23 0.96
C SER A 221 15.24 -9.45 1.71
N ILE A 222 16.06 -10.51 1.78
CA ILE A 222 15.70 -11.91 2.08
C ILE A 222 15.33 -12.15 3.56
N THR A 223 15.73 -11.26 4.46
CA THR A 223 15.70 -11.50 5.92
C THR A 223 14.31 -11.63 6.60
N PRO A 224 13.18 -11.01 6.17
CA PRO A 224 11.88 -11.19 6.86
C PRO A 224 11.30 -12.58 6.63
N LEU A 225 11.63 -13.17 5.48
CA LEU A 225 11.31 -14.56 5.22
C LEU A 225 12.14 -15.47 6.10
N GLU A 226 13.40 -15.14 6.35
CA GLU A 226 14.27 -15.98 7.15
C GLU A 226 13.66 -16.22 8.53
N ASN A 227 13.01 -15.26 9.18
CA ASN A 227 12.44 -15.53 10.51
C ASN A 227 11.19 -16.44 10.52
N CYS A 228 10.33 -16.41 9.49
CA CYS A 228 9.25 -17.39 9.38
C CYS A 228 9.74 -18.75 8.88
N VAL A 229 10.76 -18.76 8.02
CA VAL A 229 11.21 -19.96 7.27
C VAL A 229 12.30 -20.70 8.03
N LYS A 230 13.26 -20.00 8.63
CA LYS A 230 14.27 -20.57 9.53
C LYS A 230 13.65 -21.14 10.79
N ALA A 231 12.35 -20.89 11.02
CA ALA A 231 11.63 -21.36 12.18
C ALA A 231 12.49 -21.12 13.43
N SER A 232 12.80 -19.86 13.74
CA SER A 232 13.81 -19.48 14.75
C SER A 232 13.58 -20.05 16.16
N TYR A 233 12.40 -20.63 16.39
CA TYR A 233 12.03 -21.41 17.56
C TYR A 233 12.60 -22.85 17.57
N LEU A 234 12.98 -23.37 16.40
CA LEU A 234 13.74 -24.58 16.20
C LEU A 234 15.20 -24.19 15.97
N LYS A 235 16.09 -24.60 16.90
CA LYS A 235 17.53 -24.46 16.69
C LYS A 235 17.95 -25.30 15.47
N ASP A 236 18.89 -24.76 14.70
CA ASP A 236 19.60 -25.50 13.66
C ASP A 236 18.81 -25.94 12.42
N VAL A 237 17.76 -25.23 12.02
CA VAL A 237 17.10 -25.50 10.71
C VAL A 237 18.01 -25.05 9.55
N ILE A 238 18.38 -25.97 8.66
CA ILE A 238 19.08 -25.69 7.40
C ILE A 238 18.09 -25.26 6.31
N LYS A 239 17.05 -26.08 6.11
CA LYS A 239 16.11 -25.96 4.98
C LYS A 239 14.70 -26.35 5.44
N THR A 240 13.71 -25.64 4.93
CA THR A 240 12.30 -25.91 5.21
C THR A 240 11.62 -26.38 3.94
N PHE A 241 10.83 -27.44 4.08
CA PHE A 241 10.17 -28.15 3.00
C PHE A 241 8.66 -28.18 3.23
N ILE A 242 7.91 -28.31 2.14
CA ILE A 242 6.47 -28.58 2.16
C ILE A 242 6.11 -29.81 1.32
N THR A 243 5.04 -30.48 1.70
CA THR A 243 4.42 -31.50 0.84
C THR A 243 2.91 -31.30 0.80
N PRO A 244 2.27 -31.28 -0.39
CA PRO A 244 0.83 -31.11 -0.48
C PRO A 244 0.08 -32.29 0.15
N ILE A 245 -1.00 -31.98 0.85
CA ILE A 245 -1.98 -32.96 1.31
C ILE A 245 -3.30 -32.68 0.61
N GLY A 246 -4.03 -33.74 0.27
CA GLY A 246 -5.34 -33.62 -0.35
C GLY A 246 -5.57 -34.62 -1.46
N ASP A 247 -6.69 -34.46 -2.14
CA ASP A 247 -6.97 -35.15 -3.39
C ASP A 247 -5.97 -34.74 -4.49
N ALA A 248 -6.02 -35.45 -5.62
CA ALA A 248 -5.15 -35.19 -6.76
C ALA A 248 -5.27 -33.74 -7.28
N GLU A 249 -6.44 -33.12 -7.14
CA GLU A 249 -6.66 -31.74 -7.57
C GLU A 249 -5.91 -30.74 -6.68
N GLN A 250 -6.03 -30.87 -5.37
CA GLN A 250 -5.32 -30.03 -4.40
C GLN A 250 -3.80 -30.19 -4.51
N LYS A 251 -3.32 -31.42 -4.71
CA LYS A 251 -1.91 -31.71 -4.99
C LYS A 251 -1.44 -31.03 -6.27
N ALA A 252 -2.17 -31.21 -7.37
CA ALA A 252 -1.84 -30.58 -8.65
C ALA A 252 -1.88 -29.04 -8.58
N GLN A 253 -2.80 -28.47 -7.81
CA GLN A 253 -2.88 -27.01 -7.60
C GLN A 253 -1.65 -26.49 -6.86
N LEU A 254 -1.23 -27.14 -5.76
CA LEU A 254 -0.03 -26.72 -5.05
C LEU A 254 1.23 -26.98 -5.87
N GLU A 255 1.31 -28.08 -6.61
CA GLU A 255 2.45 -28.36 -7.50
C GLU A 255 2.57 -27.35 -8.65
N LYS A 256 1.45 -26.91 -9.23
CA LYS A 256 1.42 -25.78 -10.17
C LYS A 256 1.91 -24.50 -9.52
N PHE A 257 1.59 -24.30 -8.24
CA PHE A 257 2.02 -23.14 -7.47
C PHE A 257 3.52 -23.17 -7.16
N ILE A 258 4.06 -24.34 -6.83
CA ILE A 258 5.46 -24.60 -6.49
C ILE A 258 6.39 -24.46 -7.71
N ARG A 259 5.89 -24.45 -8.97
CA ARG A 259 6.75 -24.51 -10.18
C ARG A 259 7.76 -25.67 -10.08
N ALA A 260 7.23 -26.88 -10.27
CA ALA A 260 7.93 -28.15 -10.05
C ALA A 260 9.27 -28.30 -10.81
N ASP A 261 9.55 -27.47 -11.81
CA ASP A 261 10.76 -27.47 -12.63
C ASP A 261 11.95 -26.71 -12.00
N GLN A 262 11.73 -25.90 -10.97
CA GLN A 262 12.78 -25.03 -10.38
C GLN A 262 13.10 -25.31 -8.91
N ILE A 263 12.46 -26.31 -8.29
CA ILE A 263 12.57 -26.50 -6.84
C ILE A 263 13.22 -27.84 -6.52
N GLU A 264 14.30 -27.79 -5.72
CA GLU A 264 14.91 -28.97 -5.12
C GLU A 264 13.85 -29.77 -4.34
N SER A 265 13.73 -31.05 -4.68
CA SER A 265 12.84 -31.96 -3.97
C SER A 265 13.60 -33.07 -3.27
N ARG A 266 13.10 -33.51 -2.12
CA ARG A 266 13.64 -34.62 -1.34
C ARG A 266 12.52 -35.63 -1.08
N THR A 267 12.85 -36.92 -1.09
CA THR A 267 11.90 -37.96 -0.68
C THR A 267 12.18 -38.35 0.76
N GLU A 268 11.18 -38.21 1.63
CA GLU A 268 11.27 -38.58 3.04
C GLU A 268 10.04 -39.40 3.41
N ARG A 269 10.27 -40.61 3.94
CA ARG A 269 9.22 -41.58 4.30
C ARG A 269 8.23 -41.88 3.15
N GLY A 270 8.73 -41.92 1.91
CA GLY A 270 7.91 -42.17 0.72
C GLY A 270 7.09 -40.98 0.23
N GLU A 271 7.14 -39.82 0.92
CA GLU A 271 6.50 -38.59 0.48
C GLU A 271 7.52 -37.68 -0.23
N LYS A 272 7.10 -36.97 -1.28
CA LYS A 272 7.93 -35.99 -1.99
C LYS A 272 7.76 -34.62 -1.34
N TRP A 273 8.87 -34.05 -0.90
CA TRP A 273 8.95 -32.77 -0.22
C TRP A 273 9.66 -31.76 -1.11
N TYR A 274 9.12 -30.55 -1.17
CA TYR A 274 9.59 -29.45 -2.01
C TYR A 274 10.18 -28.37 -1.12
N ILE A 275 11.38 -27.87 -1.43
CA ILE A 275 11.95 -26.70 -0.74
C ILE A 275 11.00 -25.51 -0.88
N ILE A 276 10.81 -24.77 0.22
CA ILE A 276 10.06 -23.52 0.21
C ILE A 276 10.94 -22.44 -0.44
N ASP A 277 10.51 -21.91 -1.57
CA ASP A 277 11.15 -20.75 -2.20
C ASP A 277 10.73 -19.42 -1.54
N GLU A 278 11.29 -18.31 -2.02
CA GLU A 278 10.99 -16.98 -1.50
C GLU A 278 9.49 -16.62 -1.57
N ARG A 279 8.82 -17.01 -2.65
CA ARG A 279 7.40 -16.66 -2.85
C ARG A 279 6.51 -17.42 -1.89
N LEU A 280 6.79 -18.69 -1.69
CA LEU A 280 6.01 -19.56 -0.84
C LEU A 280 6.24 -19.22 0.64
N SER A 281 7.45 -18.82 0.99
CA SER A 281 7.80 -18.24 2.29
C SER A 281 6.98 -17.00 2.64
N LEU A 282 6.83 -16.06 1.70
CA LEU A 282 5.99 -14.87 1.89
C LEU A 282 4.53 -15.23 2.19
N ILE A 283 4.03 -16.30 1.57
CA ILE A 283 2.67 -16.77 1.79
C ILE A 283 2.55 -17.40 3.17
N LEU A 284 3.52 -18.21 3.59
CA LEU A 284 3.53 -18.80 4.94
C LEU A 284 3.60 -17.73 6.04
N CYS A 285 4.33 -16.64 5.82
CA CYS A 285 4.36 -15.49 6.72
C CYS A 285 3.05 -14.67 6.74
N LYS A 286 2.40 -14.48 5.58
CA LYS A 286 1.24 -13.57 5.43
C LYS A 286 -0.11 -14.25 5.62
N SER A 287 -0.18 -15.57 5.44
CA SER A 287 -1.45 -16.31 5.44
C SER A 287 -1.96 -16.62 6.84
N TYR A 288 -3.28 -16.66 6.98
CA TYR A 288 -3.96 -17.22 8.16
C TYR A 288 -3.81 -18.74 8.14
N ARG A 289 -2.67 -19.21 8.64
CA ARG A 289 -2.43 -20.63 8.85
C ARG A 289 -3.26 -21.14 10.01
N TYR A 290 -3.88 -22.30 9.82
CA TYR A 290 -4.50 -23.06 10.89
C TYR A 290 -4.15 -24.52 10.73
N TRP A 291 -4.06 -25.20 11.88
CA TRP A 291 -3.81 -26.63 11.96
C TRP A 291 -5.14 -27.38 11.85
N SER A 292 -5.19 -28.37 10.95
CA SER A 292 -6.31 -29.30 10.76
C SER A 292 -5.78 -30.73 10.81
N ASP A 293 -6.57 -31.65 11.36
CA ASP A 293 -6.40 -33.11 11.22
C ASP A 293 -4.97 -33.62 11.47
N ASN A 294 -4.40 -33.21 12.62
CA ASN A 294 -3.13 -33.72 13.17
C ASN A 294 -1.86 -33.56 12.32
N SER A 295 -1.88 -32.87 11.18
CA SER A 295 -0.65 -32.61 10.40
C SER A 295 -0.76 -31.49 9.37
N VAL A 296 -1.94 -30.88 9.21
CA VAL A 296 -2.25 -30.15 7.99
C VAL A 296 -2.33 -28.66 8.26
N THR A 297 -1.43 -27.89 7.65
CA THR A 297 -1.53 -26.44 7.60
C THR A 297 -2.34 -26.05 6.38
N ALA A 298 -3.33 -25.18 6.56
CA ALA A 298 -4.13 -24.64 5.47
C ALA A 298 -3.82 -23.16 5.18
N ILE A 299 -3.64 -22.80 3.91
CA ILE A 299 -3.58 -21.41 3.43
C ILE A 299 -4.90 -21.06 2.74
N LEU A 300 -5.49 -19.91 3.07
CA LEU A 300 -6.52 -19.29 2.24
C LEU A 300 -5.86 -18.61 1.02
N HIS A 301 -6.06 -19.19 -0.16
CA HIS A 301 -5.74 -18.55 -1.43
C HIS A 301 -6.62 -17.30 -1.60
N PRO A 302 -6.17 -16.23 -2.31
CA PRO A 302 -6.98 -15.03 -2.57
C PRO A 302 -8.37 -15.29 -3.18
N GLY A 303 -8.56 -16.45 -3.82
CA GLY A 303 -9.85 -16.91 -4.35
C GLY A 303 -10.73 -17.67 -3.33
N GLY A 304 -10.42 -17.62 -2.03
CA GLY A 304 -11.18 -18.29 -0.96
C GLY A 304 -10.96 -19.80 -0.85
N ARG A 305 -10.15 -20.40 -1.73
CA ARG A 305 -9.82 -21.83 -1.70
C ARG A 305 -8.79 -22.12 -0.62
N LYS A 306 -8.93 -23.26 0.06
CA LYS A 306 -8.01 -23.75 1.08
C LYS A 306 -7.02 -24.70 0.46
N ILE A 307 -5.73 -24.46 0.67
CA ILE A 307 -4.65 -25.34 0.22
C ILE A 307 -4.04 -26.00 1.44
N TYR A 308 -3.94 -27.33 1.43
CA TYR A 308 -3.51 -28.16 2.55
C TYR A 308 -2.11 -28.74 2.31
N PHE A 309 -1.23 -28.67 3.31
CA PHE A 309 0.16 -29.17 3.21
C PHE A 309 0.75 -29.48 4.58
N LYS A 310 1.80 -30.32 4.61
CA LYS A 310 2.68 -30.49 5.77
C LYS A 310 3.91 -29.63 5.60
N ILE A 311 4.51 -29.24 6.73
CA ILE A 311 5.82 -28.57 6.77
C ILE A 311 6.84 -29.55 7.38
N GLY A 312 8.03 -29.61 6.79
CA GLY A 312 9.15 -30.41 7.27
C GLY A 312 10.41 -29.56 7.37
N TYR A 313 11.23 -29.84 8.37
CA TYR A 313 12.46 -29.11 8.68
C TYR A 313 13.64 -30.06 8.55
N LEU A 314 14.66 -29.67 7.79
CA LEU A 314 15.95 -30.33 7.76
C LEU A 314 16.90 -29.61 8.71
N LEU A 315 17.35 -30.29 9.77
CA LEU A 315 18.22 -29.73 10.80
C LEU A 315 19.72 -29.91 10.45
N LYS A 316 20.62 -29.14 11.10
CA LYS A 316 22.09 -29.17 10.85
C LYS A 316 22.70 -30.55 11.08
N ASN A 317 22.16 -31.32 12.01
CA ASN A 317 22.54 -32.71 12.27
C ASN A 317 22.05 -33.70 11.18
N GLY A 318 21.38 -33.20 10.14
CA GLY A 318 20.85 -33.99 9.03
C GLY A 318 19.47 -34.61 9.27
N THR A 319 18.88 -34.46 10.47
CA THR A 319 17.57 -35.03 10.77
C THR A 319 16.44 -34.27 10.06
N PHE A 320 15.45 -35.02 9.58
CA PHE A 320 14.25 -34.46 8.97
C PHE A 320 13.07 -34.59 9.93
N GLU A 321 12.53 -33.46 10.36
CA GLU A 321 11.44 -33.40 11.33
C GLU A 321 10.20 -32.77 10.70
N THR A 322 9.10 -33.51 10.70
CA THR A 322 7.79 -32.96 10.32
C THR A 322 7.28 -32.05 11.44
N GLN A 323 6.70 -30.91 11.09
CA GLN A 323 6.05 -30.03 12.05
C GLN A 323 4.96 -30.78 12.82
N THR A 324 4.88 -30.55 14.13
CA THR A 324 3.80 -31.05 15.00
C THR A 324 2.89 -29.90 15.43
N ILE A 325 1.76 -30.21 16.07
CA ILE A 325 0.84 -29.18 16.59
C ILE A 325 1.50 -28.31 17.66
N GLU A 326 2.37 -28.89 18.49
CA GLU A 326 3.13 -28.16 19.51
C GLU A 326 4.07 -27.15 18.85
N LYS A 327 4.85 -27.59 17.87
CA LYS A 327 5.76 -26.73 17.10
C LYS A 327 5.01 -25.64 16.33
N PHE A 328 3.84 -25.96 15.77
CA PHE A 328 3.00 -24.96 15.11
C PHE A 328 2.44 -23.92 16.10
N LYS A 329 2.03 -24.35 17.31
CA LYS A 329 1.57 -23.42 18.36
C LYS A 329 2.70 -22.52 18.86
N GLU A 330 3.89 -23.09 19.04
CA GLU A 330 5.10 -22.35 19.42
C GLU A 330 5.51 -21.35 18.35
N GLU A 331 5.53 -21.78 17.08
CA GLU A 331 5.73 -20.89 15.93
C GLU A 331 4.75 -19.72 15.96
N LYS A 332 3.45 -20.02 16.09
CA LYS A 332 2.40 -19.01 16.10
C LYS A 332 2.56 -18.05 17.28
N TYR A 333 2.87 -18.58 18.46
CA TYR A 333 3.14 -17.77 19.65
C TYR A 333 4.34 -16.84 19.44
N ASN A 334 5.43 -17.35 18.87
CA ASN A 334 6.64 -16.56 18.59
C ASN A 334 6.39 -15.50 17.51
N ILE A 335 5.70 -15.83 16.42
CA ILE A 335 5.30 -14.86 15.39
C ILE A 335 4.38 -13.78 15.98
N ASP A 336 3.40 -14.18 16.80
CA ASP A 336 2.49 -13.24 17.46
C ASP A 336 3.24 -12.35 18.46
N ASN A 337 4.22 -12.89 19.20
CA ASN A 337 5.06 -12.11 20.10
C ASN A 337 6.00 -11.15 19.38
N ILE A 338 6.60 -11.56 18.26
CA ILE A 338 7.41 -10.68 17.39
C ILE A 338 6.53 -9.57 16.82
N ARG A 339 5.30 -9.89 16.38
CA ARG A 339 4.33 -8.88 15.90
C ARG A 339 3.89 -7.94 17.02
N ARG A 340 3.69 -8.45 18.23
CA ARG A 340 3.29 -7.64 19.41
C ARG A 340 4.42 -6.77 19.93
N SER A 341 5.65 -7.28 20.01
CA SER A 341 6.84 -6.48 20.35
C SER A 341 7.01 -5.36 19.33
N ARG A 342 7.14 -5.70 18.05
CA ARG A 342 7.21 -4.70 16.97
C ARG A 342 6.05 -3.71 16.99
N GLY A 343 4.82 -4.18 17.20
CA GLY A 343 3.64 -3.31 17.32
C GLY A 343 3.73 -2.35 18.52
N ARG A 344 4.29 -2.80 19.64
CA ARG A 344 4.58 -1.96 20.81
C ARG A 344 5.73 -0.98 20.52
N ASP A 345 6.79 -1.42 19.87
CA ASP A 345 7.94 -0.56 19.54
C ASP A 345 7.54 0.56 18.58
N ILE A 346 6.74 0.24 17.55
CA ILE A 346 6.14 1.26 16.67
C ILE A 346 5.22 2.18 17.47
N ALA A 347 4.39 1.66 18.37
CA ALA A 347 3.54 2.50 19.21
C ALA A 347 4.37 3.42 20.14
N ASN A 348 5.52 2.94 20.63
CA ASN A 348 6.45 3.72 21.44
C ASN A 348 7.12 4.82 20.61
N ILE A 349 7.58 4.51 19.40
CA ILE A 349 8.10 5.51 18.45
C ILE A 349 7.04 6.59 18.18
N LEU A 350 5.79 6.20 17.93
CA LEU A 350 4.71 7.15 17.69
C LEU A 350 4.39 8.03 18.90
N LYS A 351 4.53 7.50 20.12
CA LYS A 351 4.33 8.26 21.37
C LYS A 351 5.56 9.07 21.80
N SER A 352 6.71 8.84 21.18
CA SER A 352 7.96 9.51 21.55
C SER A 352 7.94 11.00 21.20
N PRO A 353 8.68 11.84 21.93
CA PRO A 353 8.82 13.25 21.57
C PRO A 353 9.48 13.38 20.19
N LYS A 354 9.14 14.47 19.48
CA LYS A 354 9.72 14.75 18.16
C LYS A 354 11.22 15.05 18.33
N THR A 355 12.08 14.29 17.66
CA THR A 355 13.53 14.52 17.63
C THR A 355 13.96 15.08 16.28
N SER A 356 15.18 15.64 16.20
CA SER A 356 15.74 16.15 14.94
C SER A 356 15.90 15.05 13.87
N GLU A 357 16.07 13.79 14.28
CA GLU A 357 16.12 12.65 13.39
C GLU A 357 14.75 12.34 12.78
N ILE A 358 13.69 12.42 13.58
CA ILE A 358 12.31 12.29 13.12
C ILE A 358 11.97 13.42 12.14
N GLU A 359 12.35 14.66 12.45
CA GLU A 359 12.18 15.78 11.53
C GLU A 359 12.95 15.60 10.23
N ARG A 360 14.18 15.07 10.27
CA ARG A 360 14.95 14.72 9.06
C ARG A 360 14.25 13.63 8.24
N PHE A 361 13.68 12.62 8.89
CA PHE A 361 12.87 11.60 8.23
C PHE A 361 11.64 12.22 7.54
N VAL A 362 10.89 13.08 8.23
CA VAL A 362 9.72 13.78 7.68
C VAL A 362 10.11 14.65 6.48
N ARG A 363 11.23 15.39 6.56
CA ARG A 363 11.75 16.21 5.44
C ARG A 363 12.05 15.37 4.20
N SER A 364 12.78 14.27 4.37
CA SER A 364 13.09 13.35 3.28
C SER A 364 11.82 12.80 2.64
N VAL A 365 10.86 12.32 3.44
CA VAL A 365 9.60 11.79 2.91
C VAL A 365 8.78 12.87 2.17
N LEU A 366 8.66 14.07 2.74
CA LEU A 366 7.91 15.16 2.11
C LEU A 366 8.57 15.62 0.80
N SER A 367 9.90 15.79 0.81
CA SER A 367 10.67 16.15 -0.40
C SER A 367 10.50 15.11 -1.50
N ASP A 368 10.61 13.82 -1.18
CA ASP A 368 10.41 12.73 -2.15
C ASP A 368 9.02 12.80 -2.81
N TRP A 369 7.97 13.06 -2.03
CA TRP A 369 6.61 13.19 -2.56
C TRP A 369 6.41 14.44 -3.41
N LEU A 370 6.91 15.60 -2.95
CA LEU A 370 6.79 16.86 -3.66
C LEU A 370 7.57 16.84 -4.99
N THR A 371 8.81 16.35 -4.99
CA THR A 371 9.63 16.21 -6.21
C THR A 371 9.04 15.21 -7.20
N THR A 372 8.39 14.14 -6.71
CA THR A 372 7.69 13.18 -7.57
C THR A 372 6.48 13.81 -8.29
N ILE A 373 5.82 14.79 -7.67
CA ILE A 373 4.63 15.45 -8.23
C ILE A 373 4.98 16.67 -9.09
N ALA A 374 6.03 17.39 -8.69
CA ALA A 374 6.44 18.65 -9.26
C ALA A 374 7.98 18.70 -9.41
N PRO A 375 8.55 17.90 -10.34
CA PRO A 375 10.00 17.80 -10.51
C PRO A 375 10.67 19.10 -10.99
N ASP A 376 9.88 20.02 -11.54
CA ASP A 376 10.33 21.31 -12.07
C ASP A 376 10.41 22.41 -11.00
N VAL A 377 9.79 22.21 -9.84
CA VAL A 377 9.84 23.14 -8.70
C VAL A 377 11.12 22.88 -7.91
N LYS A 378 12.11 23.77 -8.04
CA LYS A 378 13.46 23.57 -7.48
C LYS A 378 13.44 23.53 -5.95
N GLU A 379 12.59 24.35 -5.35
CA GLU A 379 12.41 24.52 -3.92
C GLU A 379 12.00 23.21 -3.20
N TYR A 380 11.52 22.21 -3.94
CA TYR A 380 11.12 20.92 -3.39
C TYR A 380 12.26 19.90 -3.27
N LYS A 381 13.41 20.12 -3.94
CA LYS A 381 14.49 19.14 -4.06
C LYS A 381 15.43 19.09 -2.86
N ASP A 382 15.47 20.15 -2.06
CA ASP A 382 16.49 20.30 -1.03
C ASP A 382 15.98 19.83 0.34
N ALA A 383 16.03 18.52 0.57
CA ALA A 383 15.63 17.92 1.85
C ALA A 383 16.59 18.28 3.02
N ASP A 384 17.86 18.56 2.69
CA ASP A 384 18.92 18.87 3.65
C ASP A 384 19.10 20.37 3.92
N ASP A 385 18.48 21.24 3.11
CA ASP A 385 18.53 22.68 3.31
C ASP A 385 17.79 23.07 4.59
N THR A 386 18.45 23.86 5.43
CA THR A 386 17.92 24.37 6.70
C THR A 386 17.08 25.63 6.53
N GLU A 387 16.97 26.18 5.31
CA GLU A 387 16.18 27.37 5.01
C GLU A 387 15.20 27.16 3.84
N GLY A 388 15.11 25.93 3.33
CA GLY A 388 14.27 25.59 2.17
C GLY A 388 12.78 25.42 2.48
N TYR A 389 11.96 25.40 1.42
CA TYR A 389 10.50 25.21 1.47
C TYR A 389 10.09 24.01 2.31
N VAL A 390 10.75 22.86 2.10
CA VAL A 390 10.44 21.61 2.81
C VAL A 390 10.78 21.73 4.29
N TYR A 391 11.88 22.39 4.62
CA TYR A 391 12.28 22.63 6.01
C TYR A 391 11.26 23.50 6.74
N GLU A 392 10.82 24.61 6.14
CA GLU A 392 9.83 25.49 6.74
C GLU A 392 8.50 24.76 6.99
N ALA A 393 8.03 23.97 6.01
CA ALA A 393 6.82 23.16 6.15
C ALA A 393 6.95 22.17 7.32
N VAL A 394 8.08 21.47 7.43
CA VAL A 394 8.32 20.51 8.51
C VAL A 394 8.46 21.20 9.86
N GLN A 395 9.13 22.34 9.94
CA GLN A 395 9.23 23.13 11.18
C GLN A 395 7.86 23.58 11.66
N ARG A 396 6.97 23.99 10.75
CA ARG A 396 5.61 24.38 11.10
C ARG A 396 4.80 23.18 11.58
N MET A 397 4.83 22.06 10.86
CA MET A 397 4.21 20.81 11.32
C MET A 397 4.73 20.38 12.69
N SER A 398 6.05 20.47 12.91
CA SER A 398 6.68 20.08 14.17
C SER A 398 6.24 20.98 15.32
N LYS A 399 6.23 22.32 15.13
CA LYS A 399 5.76 23.28 16.15
C LYS A 399 4.32 23.04 16.58
N GLU A 400 3.45 22.66 15.64
CA GLU A 400 2.03 22.44 15.89
C GLU A 400 1.68 21.01 16.36
N SER A 401 2.65 20.10 16.41
CA SER A 401 2.46 18.73 16.86
C SER A 401 2.91 18.54 18.31
N ARG A 402 2.30 17.64 19.07
CA ARG A 402 2.76 17.36 20.45
C ARG A 402 3.84 16.28 20.47
N ASP A 403 3.59 15.20 19.75
CA ASP A 403 4.45 14.02 19.67
C ASP A 403 4.74 13.63 18.21
N THR A 404 5.45 12.52 18.04
CA THR A 404 5.77 11.95 16.73
C THR A 404 4.54 11.52 15.95
N ARG A 405 3.51 11.01 16.63
CA ARG A 405 2.25 10.61 16.02
C ARG A 405 1.55 11.79 15.38
N ASP A 406 1.40 12.91 16.10
CA ASP A 406 0.78 14.13 15.59
C ASP A 406 1.55 14.66 14.37
N LEU A 407 2.88 14.66 14.43
CA LEU A 407 3.73 15.06 13.30
C LEU A 407 3.51 14.14 12.07
N PHE A 408 3.43 12.83 12.28
CA PHE A 408 3.15 11.88 11.21
C PHE A 408 1.72 11.98 10.69
N VAL A 409 0.73 12.35 11.52
CA VAL A 409 -0.65 12.61 11.07
C VAL A 409 -0.67 13.78 10.09
N ARG A 410 0.06 14.87 10.39
CA ARG A 410 0.17 16.03 9.49
C ARG A 410 0.86 15.68 8.17
N LEU A 411 1.98 14.95 8.23
CA LEU A 411 2.66 14.43 7.04
C LEU A 411 1.76 13.49 6.22
N ALA A 412 1.05 12.58 6.91
CA ALA A 412 0.15 11.62 6.28
C ALA A 412 -1.01 12.32 5.58
N ASN A 413 -1.55 13.38 6.18
CA ASN A 413 -2.58 14.21 5.59
C ASN A 413 -2.10 14.79 4.24
N ILE A 414 -0.91 15.40 4.17
CA ILE A 414 -0.36 15.95 2.91
C ILE A 414 -0.07 14.84 1.89
N THR A 415 0.69 13.82 2.28
CA THR A 415 1.16 12.76 1.38
C THR A 415 0.03 11.91 0.81
N LEU A 416 -1.07 11.75 1.55
CA LEU A 416 -2.28 11.09 1.08
C LEU A 416 -2.82 11.76 -0.20
N PHE A 417 -2.97 13.08 -0.22
CA PHE A 417 -3.51 13.78 -1.39
C PHE A 417 -2.48 13.86 -2.53
N LEU A 418 -1.18 13.94 -2.21
CA LEU A 418 -0.11 13.87 -3.24
C LEU A 418 -0.07 12.52 -3.96
N GLN A 419 -0.52 11.42 -3.35
CA GLN A 419 -0.62 10.12 -4.03
C GLN A 419 -1.59 10.14 -5.21
N ASN A 420 -2.55 11.05 -5.20
CA ASN A 420 -3.52 11.23 -6.27
C ASN A 420 -3.02 12.25 -7.29
N LYS A 421 -2.22 11.78 -8.26
CA LYS A 421 -1.55 12.64 -9.26
C LYS A 421 -2.50 13.48 -10.13
N ASP A 422 -3.74 13.00 -10.29
CA ASP A 422 -4.77 13.64 -11.13
C ASP A 422 -5.73 14.54 -10.31
N SER A 423 -5.44 14.76 -9.02
CA SER A 423 -6.23 15.66 -8.18
C SER A 423 -5.88 17.13 -8.40
N LEU A 424 -6.85 18.01 -8.14
CA LEU A 424 -6.66 19.46 -8.15
C LEU A 424 -5.58 19.90 -7.16
N PHE A 425 -5.50 19.25 -6.00
CA PHE A 425 -4.44 19.51 -5.03
C PHE A 425 -3.06 19.21 -5.60
N ALA A 426 -2.87 18.06 -6.25
CA ALA A 426 -1.61 17.72 -6.91
C ALA A 426 -1.28 18.70 -8.07
N ASP A 427 -2.29 19.13 -8.84
CA ASP A 427 -2.12 20.13 -9.90
C ASP A 427 -1.67 21.49 -9.33
N ARG A 428 -2.26 21.94 -8.22
CA ARG A 428 -1.89 23.19 -7.55
C ARG A 428 -0.51 23.13 -6.91
N VAL A 429 -0.11 22.00 -6.35
CA VAL A 429 1.28 21.77 -5.89
C VAL A 429 2.25 21.82 -7.08
N ARG A 430 1.88 21.21 -8.22
CA ARG A 430 2.71 21.23 -9.44
C ARG A 430 2.89 22.63 -10.01
N ASP A 431 1.86 23.45 -9.95
CA ASP A 431 1.90 24.85 -10.38
C ASP A 431 2.49 25.80 -9.31
N GLY A 432 3.09 25.26 -8.23
CA GLY A 432 3.71 26.03 -7.15
C GLY A 432 2.74 27.00 -6.48
N VAL A 433 1.47 26.62 -6.33
CA VAL A 433 0.43 27.50 -5.77
C VAL A 433 0.60 27.68 -4.27
N TYR A 434 0.95 26.63 -3.54
CA TYR A 434 0.98 26.64 -2.08
C TYR A 434 2.38 26.91 -1.55
N ILE A 435 2.53 27.91 -0.68
CA ILE A 435 3.73 28.13 0.15
C ILE A 435 3.77 27.13 1.32
N PRO A 436 4.92 26.96 2.02
CA PRO A 436 5.05 26.00 3.11
C PRO A 436 3.99 26.16 4.18
N ALA A 437 3.74 27.41 4.58
CA ALA A 437 2.72 27.79 5.55
C ALA A 437 1.33 27.24 5.20
N ILE A 438 0.91 27.45 3.95
CA ILE A 438 -0.42 27.10 3.47
C ILE A 438 -0.51 25.59 3.25
N LEU A 439 0.51 24.96 2.66
CA LEU A 439 0.51 23.52 2.42
C LEU A 439 0.18 22.73 3.70
N VAL A 440 0.71 23.19 4.84
CA VAL A 440 0.50 22.59 6.15
C VAL A 440 -0.85 22.92 6.76
N SER A 441 -1.37 24.14 6.56
CA SER A 441 -2.62 24.61 7.17
C SER A 441 -3.90 24.20 6.43
N LEU A 442 -3.80 23.81 5.14
CA LEU A 442 -4.96 23.42 4.33
C LEU A 442 -5.82 22.35 5.02
N SER A 443 -7.13 22.55 5.06
CA SER A 443 -8.09 21.54 5.56
C SER A 443 -8.22 20.34 4.61
N ILE A 444 -8.92 19.29 5.02
CA ILE A 444 -9.21 18.14 4.13
C ILE A 444 -10.09 18.60 2.96
N GLU A 445 -11.02 19.51 3.24
CA GLU A 445 -11.93 20.12 2.30
C GLU A 445 -11.16 20.92 1.24
N ASP A 446 -10.13 21.66 1.64
CA ASP A 446 -9.30 22.45 0.72
C ASP A 446 -8.36 21.60 -0.14
N LYS A 447 -7.95 20.43 0.38
CA LYS A 447 -7.11 19.46 -0.35
C LYS A 447 -7.93 18.55 -1.28
N LEU A 448 -9.25 18.46 -1.11
CA LEU A 448 -10.11 17.64 -1.97
C LEU A 448 -11.46 18.32 -2.28
N PRO A 449 -11.42 19.55 -2.83
CA PRO A 449 -12.63 20.31 -3.08
C PRO A 449 -13.54 19.63 -4.12
N GLU A 450 -13.01 18.75 -4.99
CA GLU A 450 -13.78 17.96 -5.97
C GLU A 450 -14.84 17.08 -5.34
N ILE A 451 -14.67 16.74 -4.06
CA ILE A 451 -15.65 16.00 -3.29
C ILE A 451 -16.37 16.93 -2.33
N PHE A 452 -15.64 17.73 -1.55
CA PHE A 452 -16.24 18.49 -0.46
C PHE A 452 -17.07 19.70 -0.93
N ASP A 453 -16.83 20.21 -2.13
CA ASP A 453 -17.64 21.29 -2.70
C ASP A 453 -18.75 20.77 -3.62
N ASP A 454 -18.75 19.48 -3.98
CA ASP A 454 -19.85 18.88 -4.73
C ASP A 454 -21.09 18.72 -3.80
N PRO A 455 -22.22 19.38 -4.10
CA PRO A 455 -23.44 19.27 -3.30
C PRO A 455 -24.05 17.86 -3.32
N THR A 456 -23.66 17.00 -4.26
CA THR A 456 -24.19 15.64 -4.43
C THR A 456 -23.33 14.55 -3.78
N SER A 457 -22.15 14.90 -3.25
CA SER A 457 -21.22 13.92 -2.68
C SER A 457 -21.58 13.55 -1.23
N ASP A 458 -21.22 12.32 -0.83
CA ASP A 458 -21.30 11.88 0.57
C ASP A 458 -20.03 12.30 1.33
N LYS A 459 -20.02 13.56 1.80
CA LYS A 459 -18.90 14.18 2.50
C LYS A 459 -18.49 13.43 3.77
N LEU A 460 -19.46 12.85 4.50
CA LEU A 460 -19.20 12.14 5.75
C LEU A 460 -18.47 10.81 5.49
N SER A 461 -18.93 10.04 4.49
CA SER A 461 -18.25 8.81 4.09
C SER A 461 -16.84 9.08 3.55
N ALA A 462 -16.66 10.15 2.78
CA ALA A 462 -15.35 10.57 2.28
C ALA A 462 -14.40 10.92 3.44
N LYS A 463 -14.85 11.72 4.40
CA LYS A 463 -14.06 12.11 5.58
C LYS A 463 -13.62 10.90 6.40
N ARG A 464 -14.56 9.99 6.75
CA ARG A 464 -14.24 8.75 7.48
C ARG A 464 -13.25 7.86 6.75
N PHE A 465 -13.36 7.78 5.42
CA PHE A 465 -12.40 7.04 4.61
C PHE A 465 -11.02 7.69 4.69
N ILE A 466 -10.92 9.00 4.50
CA ILE A 466 -9.67 9.77 4.55
C ILE A 466 -8.99 9.59 5.91
N GLU A 467 -9.71 9.74 7.02
CA GLU A 467 -9.20 9.53 8.38
C GLU A 467 -8.62 8.13 8.56
N LYS A 468 -9.32 7.09 8.08
CA LYS A 468 -8.82 5.70 8.13
C LYS A 468 -7.54 5.51 7.29
N GLN A 469 -7.41 6.22 6.17
CA GLN A 469 -6.21 6.17 5.35
C GLN A 469 -5.04 6.91 5.99
N ILE A 470 -5.29 8.07 6.61
CA ILE A 470 -4.30 8.80 7.39
C ILE A 470 -3.72 7.88 8.47
N GLU A 471 -4.58 7.22 9.26
CA GLU A 471 -4.14 6.28 10.29
C GLU A 471 -3.29 5.11 9.75
N SER A 472 -3.67 4.59 8.58
CA SER A 472 -2.90 3.56 7.88
C SER A 472 -1.51 4.07 7.46
N ILE A 473 -1.42 5.30 6.94
CA ILE A 473 -0.16 5.92 6.52
C ILE A 473 0.72 6.26 7.73
N VAL A 474 0.15 6.77 8.83
CA VAL A 474 0.88 7.05 10.08
C VAL A 474 1.56 5.79 10.59
N LYS A 475 0.84 4.66 10.59
CA LYS A 475 1.44 3.37 10.93
C LYS A 475 2.56 2.98 9.98
N GLN A 476 2.41 3.22 8.67
CA GLN A 476 3.47 2.95 7.68
C GLN A 476 4.71 3.81 7.93
N PHE A 477 4.56 5.08 8.30
CA PHE A 477 5.69 5.93 8.68
C PHE A 477 6.38 5.42 9.94
N GLY A 478 5.62 5.03 10.97
CA GLY A 478 6.17 4.37 12.16
C GLY A 478 6.94 3.08 11.82
N GLU A 479 6.42 2.27 10.89
CA GLU A 479 7.11 1.06 10.41
C GLU A 479 8.40 1.37 9.63
N LEU A 480 8.41 2.43 8.82
CA LEU A 480 9.58 2.86 8.06
C LEU A 480 10.67 3.40 8.99
N LEU A 481 10.30 4.19 10.00
CA LEU A 481 11.25 4.71 10.98
C LEU A 481 11.82 3.59 11.84
N TYR A 482 10.98 2.69 12.36
CA TYR A 482 11.41 1.49 13.08
C TYR A 482 12.42 0.66 12.27
N LYS A 483 12.16 0.46 10.96
CA LYS A 483 13.07 -0.26 10.07
C LYS A 483 14.42 0.45 9.92
N ARG A 484 14.42 1.78 9.92
CA ARG A 484 15.64 2.58 9.80
C ARG A 484 16.50 2.45 11.06
N GLU A 485 15.87 2.51 12.24
CA GLU A 485 16.53 2.37 13.53
C GLU A 485 17.00 0.93 13.79
N ASN A 486 16.24 -0.05 13.30
CA ASN A 486 16.52 -1.47 13.46
C ASN A 486 16.82 -2.08 12.09
N ALA A 487 17.93 -1.67 11.48
CA ALA A 487 18.29 -2.14 10.13
C ALA A 487 18.51 -3.67 10.06
N SER A 488 18.88 -4.29 11.19
CA SER A 488 18.92 -5.75 11.37
C SER A 488 17.54 -6.40 11.32
N ASP A 489 16.52 -5.65 11.73
CA ASP A 489 15.14 -6.11 11.76
C ASP A 489 14.55 -6.01 10.37
N SER A 490 14.41 -7.19 9.80
CA SER A 490 13.90 -7.36 8.49
C SER A 490 12.39 -7.10 8.47
N VAL A 491 12.02 -5.88 8.13
CA VAL A 491 10.61 -5.51 8.00
C VAL A 491 10.09 -5.94 6.63
N PRO A 492 9.02 -6.77 6.56
CA PRO A 492 8.31 -7.00 5.31
C PRO A 492 7.91 -5.66 4.73
N THR A 493 8.34 -5.35 3.51
CA THR A 493 7.88 -4.15 2.83
C THR A 493 6.37 -4.31 2.69
N ALA A 494 5.60 -3.57 3.51
CA ALA A 494 4.16 -3.58 3.40
C ALA A 494 3.83 -3.20 1.95
N PRO A 495 2.88 -3.89 1.30
CA PRO A 495 2.43 -3.46 -0.02
C PRO A 495 2.03 -1.99 0.12
N LYS A 496 2.63 -1.10 -0.70
CA LYS A 496 2.21 0.30 -0.80
C LYS A 496 0.71 0.28 -0.89
N ALA A 497 0.01 0.77 0.14
CA ALA A 497 -1.43 0.77 0.09
C ALA A 497 -1.81 1.56 -1.16
N ALA A 498 -2.61 0.96 -2.04
CA ALA A 498 -3.15 1.65 -3.20
C ALA A 498 -4.32 2.49 -2.67
N ILE A 499 -4.04 3.69 -2.19
CA ILE A 499 -4.94 4.35 -1.23
C ILE A 499 -6.13 5.08 -1.88
N LEU A 500 -6.08 5.52 -3.14
CA LEU A 500 -7.13 6.42 -3.69
C LEU A 500 -7.82 6.08 -5.03
N PRO A 501 -7.63 4.93 -5.73
CA PRO A 501 -8.30 4.74 -7.02
C PRO A 501 -9.83 4.80 -6.97
N SER A 502 -10.45 4.57 -5.80
CA SER A 502 -11.90 4.49 -5.66
C SER A 502 -12.63 5.82 -5.71
N PHE A 503 -12.01 6.94 -5.30
CA PHE A 503 -12.71 8.24 -5.28
C PHE A 503 -12.63 8.98 -6.63
N ASN A 504 -11.52 8.84 -7.36
CA ASN A 504 -11.40 9.42 -8.71
C ASN A 504 -12.38 8.85 -9.71
N ALA A 505 -12.79 7.59 -9.55
CA ALA A 505 -13.76 6.97 -10.46
C ALA A 505 -15.16 7.59 -10.35
N THR A 506 -15.47 8.26 -9.24
CA THR A 506 -16.76 8.89 -8.97
C THR A 506 -16.75 10.41 -9.05
N ALA A 507 -15.58 11.04 -8.95
CA ALA A 507 -15.45 12.49 -9.04
C ALA A 507 -15.81 12.95 -10.47
N ARG A 508 -16.77 13.86 -10.57
CA ARG A 508 -17.07 14.50 -11.85
C ARG A 508 -15.88 15.37 -12.27
N PRO A 509 -15.66 15.63 -13.57
CA PRO A 509 -14.68 16.62 -13.99
C PRO A 509 -14.94 17.93 -13.25
N TRP A 510 -13.93 18.51 -12.61
CA TRP A 510 -14.05 19.70 -11.77
C TRP A 510 -14.96 20.76 -12.42
N LYS A 511 -14.61 21.25 -13.62
CA LYS A 511 -15.43 22.28 -14.29
C LYS A 511 -16.88 21.89 -14.67
N SER A 512 -17.30 20.63 -14.53
CA SER A 512 -18.64 20.19 -14.92
C SER A 512 -19.75 20.55 -13.93
N ALA A 513 -19.40 20.90 -12.68
CA ALA A 513 -20.36 21.37 -11.68
C ALA A 513 -20.69 22.87 -11.83
N CYS A 514 -19.89 23.61 -12.61
CA CYS A 514 -20.03 25.05 -12.79
C CYS A 514 -21.29 25.40 -13.60
N GLU A 515 -22.08 26.36 -13.12
CA GLU A 515 -23.15 26.97 -13.89
C GLU A 515 -22.59 27.77 -15.07
N ASN A 516 -21.46 28.45 -14.87
CA ASN A 516 -20.77 29.19 -15.92
C ASN A 516 -19.79 28.30 -16.68
N LYS A 517 -19.81 28.43 -18.00
CA LYS A 517 -18.90 27.70 -18.89
C LYS A 517 -17.58 28.45 -18.97
N LEU A 518 -16.55 27.90 -18.34
CA LEU A 518 -15.17 28.32 -18.56
C LEU A 518 -14.63 27.73 -19.86
N ASP A 519 -13.62 28.39 -20.45
CA ASP A 519 -12.88 27.84 -21.59
C ASP A 519 -12.22 26.50 -21.20
N ASP A 520 -12.27 25.53 -22.11
CA ASP A 520 -11.63 24.23 -21.95
C ASP A 520 -10.11 24.37 -21.75
N ASN A 521 -9.50 25.45 -22.27
CA ASN A 521 -8.08 25.76 -22.14
C ASN A 521 -7.63 26.21 -20.74
N VAL A 522 -8.55 26.66 -19.89
CA VAL A 522 -8.22 27.05 -18.50
C VAL A 522 -7.76 25.82 -17.73
N LYS A 523 -6.67 25.87 -16.96
CA LYS A 523 -6.29 24.71 -16.13
C LYS A 523 -7.22 24.60 -14.93
N ASN A 524 -7.52 23.37 -14.48
CA ASN A 524 -8.35 23.16 -13.28
C ASN A 524 -7.73 23.85 -12.05
N SER A 525 -6.39 23.82 -11.93
CA SER A 525 -5.62 24.47 -10.86
C SER A 525 -5.82 25.98 -10.74
N GLU A 526 -6.26 26.64 -11.81
CA GLU A 526 -6.50 28.10 -11.86
C GLU A 526 -7.93 28.49 -11.48
N VAL A 527 -8.78 27.52 -11.15
CA VAL A 527 -10.21 27.70 -10.87
C VAL A 527 -10.51 27.46 -9.40
N VAL A 528 -11.39 28.29 -8.84
CA VAL A 528 -12.02 28.11 -7.52
C VAL A 528 -13.54 28.09 -7.64
N TYR A 529 -14.20 27.32 -6.78
CA TYR A 529 -15.64 27.33 -6.69
C TYR A 529 -16.13 28.44 -5.76
N TYR A 530 -17.24 29.03 -6.13
CA TYR A 530 -17.99 30.02 -5.37
C TYR A 530 -19.46 29.64 -5.40
N GLN A 531 -20.07 29.45 -4.23
CA GLN A 531 -21.47 29.05 -4.15
C GLN A 531 -22.35 30.26 -3.88
N GLU A 532 -23.33 30.49 -4.75
CA GLU A 532 -24.26 31.61 -4.65
C GLU A 532 -25.64 31.15 -5.13
N ASP A 533 -26.70 31.46 -4.38
CA ASP A 533 -28.09 31.06 -4.67
C ASP A 533 -28.29 29.56 -4.95
N GLY A 534 -27.54 28.71 -4.24
CA GLY A 534 -27.60 27.26 -4.40
C GLY A 534 -26.96 26.73 -5.70
N LYS A 535 -26.29 27.59 -6.46
CA LYS A 535 -25.52 27.25 -7.66
C LYS A 535 -24.03 27.37 -7.40
N VAL A 536 -23.24 26.61 -8.15
CA VAL A 536 -21.77 26.65 -8.08
C VAL A 536 -21.25 27.43 -9.29
N TYR A 537 -20.53 28.50 -9.04
CA TYR A 537 -19.82 29.30 -10.04
C TYR A 537 -18.33 29.01 -9.95
N CYS A 538 -17.67 29.02 -11.09
CA CYS A 538 -16.26 28.76 -11.22
C CYS A 538 -15.54 30.06 -11.59
N LEU A 539 -14.76 30.56 -10.64
CA LEU A 539 -14.04 31.83 -10.76
C LEU A 539 -12.57 31.55 -11.05
N LEU A 540 -11.96 32.38 -11.89
CA LEU A 540 -10.52 32.34 -12.12
C LEU A 540 -9.82 33.01 -10.94
N ILE A 541 -8.86 32.31 -10.32
CA ILE A 541 -8.09 32.82 -9.19
C ILE A 541 -7.45 34.17 -9.54
N ARG A 542 -6.87 34.28 -10.75
CA ARG A 542 -6.23 35.51 -11.22
C ARG A 542 -7.19 36.69 -11.34
N ASP A 543 -8.44 36.44 -11.71
CA ASP A 543 -9.41 37.52 -11.94
C ASP A 543 -10.01 38.03 -10.64
N VAL A 544 -10.30 37.13 -9.69
CA VAL A 544 -10.69 37.51 -8.32
C VAL A 544 -9.57 38.34 -7.69
N TYR A 545 -8.32 37.88 -7.83
CA TYR A 545 -7.18 38.58 -7.27
C TYR A 545 -6.97 39.98 -7.88
N LYS A 546 -7.10 40.13 -9.20
CA LYS A 546 -7.00 41.44 -9.87
C LYS A 546 -8.04 42.44 -9.34
N GLN A 547 -9.27 42.01 -9.10
CA GLN A 547 -10.31 42.87 -8.55
C GLN A 547 -9.93 43.34 -7.14
N ILE A 548 -9.48 42.43 -6.28
CA ILE A 548 -8.97 42.77 -4.93
C ILE A 548 -7.84 43.80 -5.01
N LYS A 549 -6.86 43.57 -5.89
CA LYS A 549 -5.68 44.43 -6.03
C LYS A 549 -6.03 45.82 -6.56
N ASN A 550 -6.99 45.93 -7.46
CA ASN A 550 -7.46 47.21 -8.00
C ASN A 550 -8.25 48.05 -6.97
N GLY A 551 -8.48 47.52 -5.76
CA GLY A 551 -9.34 48.15 -4.76
C GLY A 551 -10.82 48.09 -5.14
N GLU A 552 -11.19 47.24 -6.10
CA GLU A 552 -12.56 46.99 -6.48
C GLU A 552 -13.18 45.99 -5.50
N GLU A 553 -14.48 46.14 -5.20
CA GLU A 553 -15.23 45.11 -4.47
C GLU A 553 -15.33 43.89 -5.40
N PRO A 554 -14.74 42.73 -5.05
CA PRO A 554 -14.73 41.59 -5.96
C PRO A 554 -16.14 41.11 -6.21
N ILE A 555 -16.52 40.98 -7.48
CA ILE A 555 -17.84 40.54 -7.91
C ILE A 555 -17.79 39.19 -8.63
N ASN A 556 -18.88 38.45 -8.53
CA ASN A 556 -19.10 37.30 -9.40
C ASN A 556 -19.42 37.82 -10.82
N PRO A 557 -18.63 37.49 -11.86
CA PRO A 557 -18.82 38.02 -13.20
C PRO A 557 -20.17 37.64 -13.84
N MET A 558 -20.83 36.59 -13.34
CA MET A 558 -22.10 36.10 -13.88
C MET A 558 -23.32 36.75 -13.24
N THR A 559 -23.29 36.99 -11.93
CA THR A 559 -24.41 37.56 -11.17
C THR A 559 -24.26 39.06 -10.94
N GLN A 560 -23.03 39.59 -11.07
CA GLN A 560 -22.65 40.97 -10.75
C GLN A 560 -22.82 41.33 -9.27
N ASN A 561 -23.06 40.33 -8.42
CA ASN A 561 -23.14 40.52 -6.98
C ASN A 561 -21.74 40.49 -6.35
N PRO A 562 -21.52 41.21 -5.24
CA PRO A 562 -20.30 41.10 -4.45
C PRO A 562 -20.08 39.66 -3.98
N LEU A 563 -18.81 39.21 -4.02
CA LEU A 563 -18.41 37.95 -3.44
C LEU A 563 -18.55 38.03 -1.92
N ASP A 564 -18.91 36.90 -1.30
CA ASP A 564 -19.16 36.89 0.13
C ASP A 564 -17.85 37.05 0.91
N ASN A 565 -17.92 37.76 2.05
CA ASN A 565 -16.73 38.06 2.84
C ASN A 565 -16.02 36.79 3.35
N THR A 566 -16.76 35.71 3.65
CA THR A 566 -16.14 34.47 4.16
C THR A 566 -15.35 33.76 3.05
N PHE A 567 -15.84 33.77 1.81
CA PHE A 567 -15.07 33.34 0.65
C PHE A 567 -13.85 34.23 0.43
N LEU A 568 -13.98 35.55 0.51
CA LEU A 568 -12.87 36.48 0.29
C LEU A 568 -11.77 36.35 1.34
N GLU A 569 -12.13 36.20 2.62
CA GLU A 569 -11.17 35.94 3.70
C GLU A 569 -10.38 34.66 3.44
N LYS A 570 -11.09 33.57 3.13
CA LYS A 570 -10.48 32.29 2.80
C LYS A 570 -9.64 32.35 1.52
N PHE A 571 -10.11 33.08 0.51
CA PHE A 571 -9.40 33.26 -0.76
C PHE A 571 -8.07 34.00 -0.52
N LYS A 572 -8.09 35.08 0.26
CA LYS A 572 -6.90 35.85 0.63
C LYS A 572 -5.90 34.99 1.40
N GLU A 573 -6.37 34.26 2.41
CA GLU A 573 -5.54 33.32 3.19
C GLU A 573 -4.81 32.31 2.28
N LEU A 574 -5.47 31.82 1.23
CA LEU A 574 -4.95 30.77 0.37
C LEU A 574 -4.13 31.25 -0.83
N TYR A 575 -4.27 32.50 -1.28
CA TYR A 575 -3.71 32.95 -2.56
C TYR A 575 -2.95 34.29 -2.54
N ASP A 576 -3.06 35.10 -1.48
CA ASP A 576 -2.44 36.42 -1.45
C ASP A 576 -0.91 36.35 -1.60
N HIS A 577 -0.25 35.34 -1.03
CA HIS A 577 1.20 35.18 -1.15
C HIS A 577 1.68 34.95 -2.59
N LYS A 578 0.84 34.41 -3.48
CA LYS A 578 1.23 34.09 -4.85
C LYS A 578 1.16 35.30 -5.78
N PHE A 579 0.22 36.20 -5.51
CA PHE A 579 -0.07 37.33 -6.40
C PHE A 579 0.15 38.70 -5.73
N GLY A 580 0.41 38.72 -4.41
CA GLY A 580 0.73 39.88 -3.58
C GLY A 580 2.15 40.39 -3.69
N GLY A 581 3.03 39.62 -4.33
CA GLY A 581 4.37 40.09 -4.68
C GLY A 581 4.31 41.06 -5.86
N ASP A 582 4.05 42.34 -5.58
CA ASP A 582 4.56 43.42 -6.42
C ASP A 582 6.02 43.67 -6.08
N GLU A 583 6.81 43.91 -7.13
CA GLU A 583 8.28 44.01 -7.18
C GLU A 583 8.96 45.06 -6.29
N ASP A 584 8.35 45.63 -5.23
CA ASP A 584 9.02 46.67 -4.42
C ASP A 584 8.61 46.78 -2.94
N ILE A 585 7.95 45.79 -2.34
CA ILE A 585 7.67 45.83 -0.89
C ILE A 585 8.27 44.60 -0.21
N VAL A 586 9.47 44.78 0.35
CA VAL A 586 9.97 43.98 1.47
C VAL A 586 9.07 44.28 2.67
N GLU A 587 7.84 43.79 2.65
CA GLU A 587 7.03 43.69 3.86
C GLU A 587 7.52 42.43 4.56
N GLU A 588 8.44 42.63 5.51
CA GLU A 588 8.59 41.72 6.63
C GLU A 588 7.19 41.44 7.16
N VAL A 589 6.64 40.26 6.84
CA VAL A 589 5.61 39.64 7.67
C VAL A 589 6.22 39.63 9.07
N SER A 590 5.75 40.51 9.94
CA SER A 590 6.24 40.66 11.30
C SER A 590 5.88 39.39 12.07
N ILE A 591 6.69 38.34 11.90
CA ILE A 591 6.86 37.31 12.91
C ILE A 591 7.32 38.08 14.13
N LYS A 592 6.45 38.20 15.14
CA LYS A 592 6.77 38.77 16.45
C LYS A 592 8.21 38.43 16.78
N THR A 593 9.06 39.45 16.80
CA THR A 593 10.46 39.40 17.14
C THR A 593 10.63 38.54 18.38
N VAL A 594 10.97 37.27 18.17
CA VAL A 594 11.64 36.47 19.18
C VAL A 594 12.93 37.22 19.41
N SER A 595 13.00 37.86 20.58
CA SER A 595 14.19 38.53 21.09
C SER A 595 15.41 37.69 20.71
N ARG A 596 16.25 38.22 19.83
CA ARG A 596 17.50 37.58 19.45
C ARG A 596 18.23 37.29 20.75
N ARG A 597 18.33 36.00 21.11
CA ARG A 597 19.27 35.57 22.15
C ARG A 597 20.63 36.17 21.76
N PRO A 598 21.37 36.76 22.71
CA PRO A 598 22.70 37.26 22.44
C PRO A 598 23.51 36.16 21.75
N PRO A 599 24.42 36.49 20.82
CA PRO A 599 25.23 35.51 20.12
C PRO A 599 25.84 34.59 21.17
N ILE A 600 25.46 33.31 21.14
CA ILE A 600 26.12 32.29 21.92
C ILE A 600 27.55 32.33 21.40
N VAL A 601 28.44 32.89 22.22
CA VAL A 601 29.88 32.71 22.08
C VAL A 601 30.07 31.22 22.17
N THR A 602 30.15 30.56 21.01
CA THR A 602 30.51 29.16 20.91
C THR A 602 31.93 29.10 21.46
N LYS A 603 32.05 28.72 22.74
CA LYS A 603 33.31 28.20 23.27
C LYS A 603 33.69 27.09 22.30
N LYS A 604 34.69 27.34 21.45
CA LYS A 604 35.29 26.31 20.60
C LYS A 604 35.63 25.17 21.53
N GLY A 605 34.85 24.09 21.47
CA GLY A 605 35.20 22.87 22.18
C GLY A 605 36.62 22.47 21.74
N PRO A 606 37.41 21.86 22.64
CA PRO A 606 38.73 21.36 22.26
C PRO A 606 38.55 20.48 21.02
N PRO A 607 39.37 20.68 19.96
CA PRO A 607 39.24 19.91 18.73
C PRO A 607 39.31 18.43 19.08
N ILE A 608 38.33 17.66 18.60
CA ILE A 608 38.34 16.21 18.76
C ILE A 608 39.47 15.69 17.86
N ALA A 609 40.50 15.10 18.48
CA ALA A 609 41.71 14.53 17.85
C ALA A 609 42.55 15.50 16.99
N PRO A 610 43.19 16.54 17.58
CA PRO A 610 44.04 17.48 16.84
C PRO A 610 45.23 16.82 16.15
N TRP A 611 45.70 15.69 16.68
CA TRP A 611 46.81 14.89 16.14
C TRP A 611 46.45 14.10 14.88
N LEU A 612 45.15 13.88 14.61
CA LEU A 612 44.73 13.11 13.44
C LEU A 612 45.01 13.87 12.15
N LEU A 613 44.73 15.18 12.13
CA LEU A 613 44.99 16.02 10.96
C LEU A 613 46.48 16.10 10.67
N ASP A 614 47.31 16.26 11.71
CA ASP A 614 48.76 16.27 11.58
C ASP A 614 49.30 14.92 11.07
N THR A 615 48.72 13.80 11.52
CA THR A 615 49.09 12.45 11.06
C THR A 615 48.72 12.26 9.58
N ILE A 616 47.53 12.69 9.16
CA ILE A 616 47.11 12.64 7.76
C ILE A 616 48.04 13.49 6.88
N ILE A 617 48.35 14.72 7.31
CA ILE A 617 49.24 15.61 6.56
C ILE A 617 50.65 15.00 6.46
N LYS A 618 51.15 14.39 7.54
CA LYS A 618 52.47 13.74 7.56
C LYS A 618 52.51 12.53 6.62
N ASN A 619 51.49 11.69 6.60
CA ASN A 619 51.42 10.51 5.75
C ASN A 619 51.29 10.88 4.26
N ILE A 620 50.51 11.92 3.95
CA ILE A 620 50.41 12.46 2.58
C ILE A 620 51.76 12.99 2.10
N LYS A 621 52.46 13.79 2.93
CA LYS A 621 53.79 14.30 2.57
C LYS A 621 54.82 13.19 2.38
N GLY A 622 54.83 12.19 3.26
CA GLY A 622 55.70 11.02 3.13
C GLY A 622 55.46 10.28 1.81
N CYS A 623 54.19 10.07 1.46
CA CYS A 623 53.81 9.45 0.19
C CYS A 623 54.19 10.30 -1.04
N GLU A 624 54.01 11.63 -0.99
CA GLU A 624 54.45 12.52 -2.06
C GLU A 624 55.96 12.49 -2.28
N ASP A 625 56.75 12.44 -1.20
CA ASP A 625 58.20 12.40 -1.27
C ASP A 625 58.70 11.02 -1.76
N GLU A 626 58.05 9.93 -1.35
CA GLU A 626 58.31 8.58 -1.84
C GLU A 626 58.02 8.47 -3.35
N LEU A 627 56.91 9.02 -3.82
CA LEU A 627 56.56 9.07 -5.25
C LEU A 627 57.57 9.90 -6.06
N LYS A 628 58.01 11.05 -5.53
CA LYS A 628 59.07 11.86 -6.17
C LYS A 628 60.42 11.16 -6.22
N SER A 629 60.69 10.27 -5.25
CA SER A 629 61.91 9.46 -5.22
C SER A 629 61.89 8.27 -6.20
N GLY A 630 60.80 8.06 -6.93
CA GLY A 630 60.66 7.01 -7.93
C GLY A 630 60.20 5.66 -7.36
N LYS A 631 59.72 5.63 -6.10
CA LYS A 631 59.01 4.46 -5.57
C LYS A 631 57.58 4.45 -6.11
N ASN A 632 57.11 3.29 -6.56
CA ASN A 632 55.77 3.13 -7.14
C ASN A 632 54.68 2.81 -6.09
N THR A 633 55.05 2.71 -4.81
CA THR A 633 54.16 2.35 -3.69
C THR A 633 54.45 3.27 -2.50
N CYS A 634 53.40 3.71 -1.80
CA CYS A 634 53.51 4.60 -0.63
C CYS A 634 53.59 3.81 0.67
N GLU A 635 54.81 3.44 1.04
CA GLU A 635 55.12 2.71 2.27
C GLU A 635 54.73 3.54 3.52
N SER A 636 54.74 4.87 3.43
CA SER A 636 54.32 5.78 4.51
C SER A 636 52.84 5.64 4.92
N ILE A 637 52.00 5.03 4.09
CA ILE A 637 50.57 4.79 4.38
C ILE A 637 50.33 3.34 4.82
N GLU A 638 51.18 2.40 4.39
CA GLU A 638 50.99 0.96 4.63
C GLU A 638 51.65 0.48 5.93
N LYS A 639 52.56 1.25 6.52
CA LYS A 639 53.10 0.95 7.84
C LYS A 639 52.15 1.44 8.91
N ASP A 640 51.29 0.54 9.40
CA ASP A 640 50.67 0.72 10.70
C ASP A 640 51.80 0.93 11.75
N PRO A 641 51.62 1.86 12.70
CA PRO A 641 52.61 2.06 13.75
C PRO A 641 52.70 0.77 14.58
N GLU A 642 53.72 -0.03 14.31
CA GLU A 642 54.08 -1.19 15.11
C GLU A 642 54.16 -0.77 16.58
N SER A 643 53.47 -1.55 17.42
CA SER A 643 53.56 -1.45 18.87
C SER A 643 55.03 -1.54 19.28
N ASP A 644 55.53 -0.47 19.89
CA ASP A 644 56.75 -0.51 20.70
C ASP A 644 56.54 -1.55 21.82
N SER A 645 57.03 -2.78 21.60
CA SER A 645 57.21 -3.76 22.65
C SER A 645 58.63 -3.63 23.18
N ASP A 646 58.72 -3.03 24.37
CA ASP A 646 59.93 -2.94 25.17
C ASP A 646 60.46 -4.33 25.53
N ASP A 647 61.72 -4.52 25.12
CA ASP A 647 62.83 -5.19 25.79
C ASP A 647 62.57 -5.89 27.14
N SER A 648 62.78 -7.20 27.17
CA SER A 648 63.32 -7.89 28.35
C SER A 648 64.04 -9.17 27.95
N SER A 649 65.36 -9.07 28.08
CA SER A 649 66.38 -10.12 28.07
C SER A 649 66.07 -11.29 29.02
N GLU A 650 66.40 -12.53 28.61
CA GLU A 650 67.48 -13.32 29.23
C GLU A 650 67.76 -14.63 28.46
N SER A 651 69.07 -14.90 28.34
CA SER A 651 69.83 -16.14 28.05
C SER A 651 69.08 -17.47 27.92
N ASP A 652 69.49 -18.35 26.99
CA ASP A 652 70.70 -19.19 27.15
C ASP A 652 71.03 -20.06 25.91
N GLU A 653 72.26 -20.55 25.90
CA GLU A 653 72.98 -21.30 24.85
C GLU A 653 72.30 -22.55 24.27
N SER A 654 72.50 -22.80 22.97
CA SER A 654 73.28 -23.97 22.50
C SER A 654 73.39 -24.08 20.98
N ILE A 655 74.61 -23.77 20.53
CA ILE A 655 75.43 -24.42 19.50
C ILE A 655 74.79 -25.64 18.78
N ARG A 656 74.66 -25.56 17.45
CA ARG A 656 75.32 -26.47 16.50
C ARG A 656 75.18 -26.02 15.03
N GLU A 657 76.34 -25.72 14.43
CA GLU A 657 76.56 -25.69 12.98
C GLU A 657 76.27 -27.06 12.36
N VAL A 658 75.65 -27.13 11.17
CA VAL A 658 76.16 -27.90 10.01
C VAL A 658 75.70 -27.24 8.71
N LYS A 659 76.67 -27.11 7.79
CA LYS A 659 76.62 -26.52 6.44
C LYS A 659 75.97 -27.43 5.39
N SER A 660 75.81 -26.82 4.21
CA SER A 660 75.57 -27.39 2.86
C SER A 660 74.10 -27.58 2.50
N GLY A 661 73.58 -27.23 1.34
CA GLY A 661 74.16 -26.69 0.11
C GLY A 661 73.28 -27.12 -1.07
N LYS A 662 73.24 -26.31 -2.13
CA LYS A 662 72.74 -26.60 -3.50
C LYS A 662 71.23 -26.62 -3.80
N LYS A 663 70.85 -25.56 -4.55
CA LYS A 663 70.27 -25.56 -5.92
C LYS A 663 69.04 -26.43 -6.24
N SER A 664 68.00 -25.71 -6.68
CA SER A 664 67.33 -25.78 -8.01
C SER A 664 65.88 -26.30 -8.10
N SER A 665 65.17 -25.64 -9.03
CA SER A 665 64.00 -26.08 -9.83
C SER A 665 62.65 -26.12 -9.09
N LEU A 666 61.73 -25.22 -9.44
CA LEU A 666 60.72 -25.25 -10.53
C LEU A 666 59.44 -26.01 -10.12
N PHE A 667 58.30 -25.31 -10.25
CA PHE A 667 56.93 -25.77 -10.46
C PHE A 667 56.61 -27.25 -10.14
N ASP A 668 55.66 -27.53 -9.24
CA ASP A 668 54.25 -27.73 -9.61
C ASP A 668 53.35 -28.00 -8.38
N SER A 669 52.11 -27.56 -8.55
CA SER A 669 50.83 -27.80 -7.89
C SER A 669 50.63 -28.88 -6.81
N SER A 670 49.75 -28.49 -5.88
CA SER A 670 48.57 -29.23 -5.35
C SER A 670 48.69 -30.08 -4.09
N SER A 671 47.68 -29.86 -3.22
CA SER A 671 47.10 -30.75 -2.20
C SER A 671 48.00 -31.01 -0.97
N SER A 672 47.55 -31.02 0.29
CA SER A 672 46.24 -31.19 0.92
C SER A 672 46.35 -30.70 2.37
N ASP A 673 45.21 -30.53 3.03
CA ASP A 673 44.94 -30.75 4.47
C ASP A 673 46.06 -30.48 5.51
N ASP A 674 45.77 -29.58 6.47
CA ASP A 674 45.45 -30.02 7.83
C ASP A 674 44.93 -28.87 8.70
N GLY A 675 44.05 -29.24 9.63
CA GLY A 675 43.17 -28.35 10.36
C GLY A 675 43.82 -27.45 11.40
N ARG A 676 43.03 -26.46 11.86
CA ARG A 676 43.28 -25.82 13.14
C ARG A 676 41.99 -25.34 13.81
N GLU A 677 41.88 -25.80 15.05
CA GLU A 677 40.94 -25.46 16.11
C GLU A 677 40.74 -23.94 16.23
N ILE A 678 39.49 -23.51 16.38
CA ILE A 678 39.16 -22.22 16.98
C ILE A 678 38.67 -22.54 18.39
N LYS A 679 39.49 -22.16 19.38
CA LYS A 679 39.13 -22.17 20.79
C LYS A 679 38.09 -21.09 21.05
N GLU A 680 37.06 -21.49 21.80
CA GLU A 680 36.17 -20.62 22.54
C GLU A 680 36.96 -19.96 23.69
N GLU A 681 36.84 -18.65 23.86
CA GLU A 681 37.17 -17.99 25.11
C GLU A 681 36.00 -17.14 25.62
N ASP A 682 35.81 -17.33 26.92
CA ASP A 682 34.75 -16.88 27.80
C ASP A 682 34.80 -15.38 28.12
N GLY A 683 33.61 -14.84 28.38
CA GLY A 683 33.29 -14.10 29.61
C GLY A 683 34.06 -12.82 29.98
N SER A 684 33.36 -11.68 29.94
CA SER A 684 33.37 -10.77 31.10
C SER A 684 32.05 -10.00 31.21
N GLU A 685 31.35 -10.28 32.32
CA GLU A 685 30.28 -9.46 32.87
C GLU A 685 30.88 -8.13 33.37
N ILE A 686 30.27 -7.00 33.01
CA ILE A 686 30.47 -5.74 33.74
C ILE A 686 29.14 -5.35 34.36
N ARG A 687 29.17 -5.38 35.68
CA ARG A 687 28.15 -5.00 36.65
C ARG A 687 28.50 -3.59 37.11
N SER A 688 27.53 -2.68 37.08
CA SER A 688 27.64 -1.32 37.66
C SER A 688 26.24 -1.02 38.21
N GLU A 689 26.00 -1.29 39.49
CA GLU A 689 26.34 -0.51 40.70
C GLU A 689 25.53 0.78 40.83
N ASP A 690 24.88 0.85 41.99
CA ASP A 690 23.84 1.76 42.42
C ASP A 690 24.38 3.17 42.68
N GLY A 691 23.58 4.18 42.36
CA GLY A 691 23.81 5.58 42.70
C GLY A 691 22.57 6.16 43.35
N ASP A 692 22.55 6.11 44.68
CA ASP A 692 21.63 6.83 45.56
C ASP A 692 21.90 8.35 45.48
N GLU A 693 20.89 9.17 45.18
CA GLU A 693 20.91 10.60 45.48
C GLU A 693 19.55 11.05 46.04
N GLU A 694 19.54 11.07 47.37
CA GLU A 694 18.98 12.04 48.33
C GLU A 694 17.80 12.93 47.92
N GLU A 695 16.70 12.75 48.66
CA GLU A 695 15.58 13.68 48.77
C GLU A 695 16.01 14.90 49.61
N GLU A 696 15.88 16.11 49.04
CA GLU A 696 15.89 17.35 49.83
C GLU A 696 14.48 17.93 49.99
N ASP A 697 14.15 18.07 51.27
CA ASP A 697 12.97 18.60 51.91
C ASP A 697 12.90 20.13 51.74
N GLY A 698 11.71 20.66 51.45
CA GLY A 698 11.50 22.07 51.11
C GLY A 698 10.09 22.53 51.44
N SER A 699 9.91 22.88 52.70
CA SER A 699 8.68 23.27 53.39
C SER A 699 8.14 24.70 53.09
N GLU A 700 6.82 24.86 53.28
CA GLU A 700 6.05 26.09 53.58
C GLU A 700 5.91 27.13 52.44
N VAL A 701 4.75 27.76 52.15
CA VAL A 701 3.81 28.45 53.04
C VAL A 701 2.39 28.41 52.45
N ARG A 702 1.44 28.25 53.38
CA ARG A 702 -0.01 28.18 53.25
C ARG A 702 -0.61 29.60 53.36
N SER A 703 -1.54 29.94 52.48
CA SER A 703 -2.48 31.07 52.67
C SER A 703 -3.90 30.57 52.42
N GLU A 704 -4.79 31.00 53.30
CA GLU A 704 -6.17 30.56 53.54
C GLU A 704 -7.18 31.17 52.55
N GLU A 705 -8.46 30.82 52.77
CA GLU A 705 -9.73 31.31 52.19
C GLU A 705 -10.29 30.40 51.08
N GLU A 706 -11.20 29.48 51.44
CA GLU A 706 -12.67 29.64 51.53
C GLU A 706 -13.31 29.55 50.13
N ASP A 707 -13.97 28.41 49.82
CA ASP A 707 -15.41 28.37 49.56
C ASP A 707 -15.90 27.05 48.92
N GLU A 708 -16.98 26.56 49.54
CA GLU A 708 -18.16 25.88 48.99
C GLU A 708 -18.07 24.48 48.36
N ASP A 709 -18.85 23.60 49.01
CA ASP A 709 -19.15 22.22 48.70
C ASP A 709 -19.85 22.04 47.34
N GLU A 710 -19.31 21.18 46.47
CA GLU A 710 -20.11 20.38 45.54
C GLU A 710 -19.55 18.95 45.47
N GLU A 711 -20.38 17.99 45.90
CA GLU A 711 -20.13 16.56 45.77
C GLU A 711 -20.23 16.15 44.29
N GLU A 712 -19.10 15.82 43.65
CA GLU A 712 -19.11 15.03 42.41
C GLU A 712 -18.28 13.76 42.54
N GLU A 713 -18.92 12.65 42.16
CA GLU A 713 -18.45 11.28 42.23
C GLU A 713 -17.22 11.06 41.32
N ASP A 714 -16.09 10.69 41.93
CA ASP A 714 -14.84 10.34 41.26
C ASP A 714 -14.96 8.99 40.52
N GLY A 715 -15.20 9.07 39.21
CA GLY A 715 -15.20 7.96 38.26
C GLY A 715 -13.92 7.95 37.42
N SER A 716 -12.85 7.37 37.95
CA SER A 716 -11.62 7.10 37.18
C SER A 716 -11.84 6.00 36.13
N GLU A 717 -12.07 6.40 34.88
CA GLU A 717 -12.02 5.50 33.71
C GLU A 717 -10.63 5.54 33.06
N ASP A 718 -9.84 4.51 33.40
CA ASP A 718 -8.54 4.21 32.81
C ASP A 718 -8.71 3.68 31.37
N GLY A 719 -8.34 4.49 30.38
CA GLY A 719 -8.58 4.26 28.97
C GLY A 719 -7.47 3.48 28.26
N SER A 720 -7.63 2.16 28.09
CA SER A 720 -6.79 1.37 27.17
C SER A 720 -7.40 0.00 26.81
N GLU A 721 -8.49 -0.07 26.05
CA GLU A 721 -9.03 -1.36 25.57
C GLU A 721 -9.64 -1.30 24.15
N HIS A 722 -8.79 -1.38 23.12
CA HIS A 722 -9.20 -1.66 21.74
C HIS A 722 -8.72 -3.04 21.26
N SER A 723 -9.11 -4.07 22.00
CA SER A 723 -9.29 -5.42 21.45
C SER A 723 -10.73 -5.85 21.69
N PRO A 724 -11.41 -6.51 20.74
CA PRO A 724 -12.75 -7.02 20.96
C PRO A 724 -12.71 -8.08 22.08
N ARG A 725 -12.97 -7.65 23.32
CA ARG A 725 -13.12 -8.53 24.48
C ARG A 725 -14.29 -9.46 24.22
N SER A 726 -14.09 -10.75 24.47
CA SER A 726 -15.10 -11.78 24.22
C SER A 726 -16.36 -11.50 25.05
N CYS A 727 -17.44 -11.11 24.37
CA CYS A 727 -18.78 -11.06 24.94
C CYS A 727 -19.15 -12.43 25.51
N THR A 728 -19.23 -12.57 26.82
CA THR A 728 -19.68 -13.81 27.44
C THR A 728 -21.14 -13.70 27.86
N GLN A 729 -21.96 -14.60 27.29
CA GLN A 729 -23.30 -15.00 27.73
C GLN A 729 -24.41 -13.94 27.61
N ILE A 730 -24.79 -13.62 26.36
CA ILE A 730 -26.00 -12.84 26.04
C ILE A 730 -27.12 -13.80 25.61
N ASP A 731 -28.36 -13.49 25.98
CA ASP A 731 -29.55 -14.06 25.33
C ASP A 731 -29.63 -13.54 23.90
N VAL A 732 -29.02 -14.28 22.98
CA VAL A 732 -29.11 -14.01 21.54
C VAL A 732 -30.54 -14.31 21.10
N ILE A 733 -31.21 -13.34 20.47
CA ILE A 733 -32.56 -13.55 19.94
C ILE A 733 -32.36 -14.26 18.60
N GLU A 734 -32.62 -15.56 18.56
CA GLU A 734 -32.52 -16.32 17.32
C GLU A 734 -33.59 -15.88 16.32
N GLY A 735 -33.19 -15.70 15.05
CA GLY A 735 -34.08 -15.39 13.94
C GLY A 735 -33.78 -14.08 13.22
N ASP A 736 -34.69 -13.69 12.33
CA ASP A 736 -34.60 -12.45 11.55
C ASP A 736 -35.07 -11.26 12.40
N ILE A 737 -34.40 -11.00 13.53
CA ILE A 737 -34.77 -9.95 14.49
C ILE A 737 -33.52 -9.13 14.80
N CYS A 738 -33.66 -7.81 14.83
CA CYS A 738 -32.59 -6.91 15.23
C CYS A 738 -32.24 -7.09 16.71
N GLN A 739 -30.97 -7.34 17.03
CA GLN A 739 -30.55 -7.62 18.40
C GLN A 739 -30.65 -6.39 19.33
N HIS A 740 -30.61 -5.17 18.79
CA HIS A 740 -30.75 -3.93 19.57
C HIS A 740 -32.23 -3.53 19.75
N CYS A 741 -32.94 -3.23 18.66
CA CYS A 741 -34.29 -2.68 18.72
C CYS A 741 -35.42 -3.73 18.68
N LYS A 742 -35.09 -5.03 18.60
CA LYS A 742 -36.03 -6.16 18.56
C LYS A 742 -37.04 -6.16 17.40
N LYS A 743 -36.85 -5.31 16.38
CA LYS A 743 -37.69 -5.28 15.17
C LYS A 743 -37.38 -6.46 14.26
N LYS A 744 -38.41 -7.10 13.70
CA LYS A 744 -38.27 -8.17 12.71
C LYS A 744 -37.73 -7.62 11.40
N LEU A 745 -36.67 -8.23 10.88
CA LEU A 745 -36.04 -7.89 9.61
C LEU A 745 -36.78 -8.60 8.47
N THR A 746 -37.10 -7.86 7.41
CA THR A 746 -37.56 -8.47 6.17
C THR A 746 -36.38 -9.14 5.45
N LYS A 747 -36.61 -10.16 4.62
CA LYS A 747 -35.55 -10.82 3.84
C LYS A 747 -34.67 -9.82 3.06
N ARG A 748 -35.27 -8.76 2.51
CA ARG A 748 -34.57 -7.69 1.80
C ARG A 748 -33.70 -6.85 2.75
N LYS A 749 -34.25 -6.42 3.90
CA LYS A 749 -33.46 -5.67 4.89
C LYS A 749 -32.33 -6.50 5.47
N LYS A 750 -32.52 -7.81 5.70
CA LYS A 750 -31.48 -8.71 6.22
C LYS A 750 -30.23 -8.72 5.33
N LEU A 751 -30.39 -8.73 4.01
CA LEU A 751 -29.27 -8.71 3.05
C LEU A 751 -28.42 -7.43 3.15
N SER A 752 -29.03 -6.30 3.52
CA SER A 752 -28.36 -5.00 3.66
C SER A 752 -28.08 -4.60 5.12
N SER A 753 -28.44 -5.44 6.09
CA SER A 753 -28.33 -5.14 7.52
C SER A 753 -26.90 -5.39 8.03
N PRO A 754 -26.35 -4.52 8.88
CA PRO A 754 -25.11 -4.81 9.60
C PRO A 754 -25.22 -6.13 10.38
N LYS A 755 -24.11 -6.88 10.42
CA LYS A 755 -24.02 -8.18 11.11
C LYS A 755 -22.74 -8.27 11.92
N THR A 756 -22.80 -8.88 13.10
CA THR A 756 -21.63 -9.13 13.96
C THR A 756 -21.73 -10.50 14.61
N MET A 757 -20.59 -11.04 15.06
CA MET A 757 -20.52 -12.34 15.74
C MET A 757 -20.51 -12.13 17.25
N VAL A 758 -21.37 -12.85 17.97
CA VAL A 758 -21.46 -12.82 19.44
C VAL A 758 -21.47 -14.25 19.96
N ARG A 759 -20.72 -14.52 21.03
CA ARG A 759 -20.71 -15.83 21.68
C ARG A 759 -21.94 -15.98 22.57
N ASN A 760 -22.79 -16.96 22.25
CA ASN A 760 -24.03 -17.21 23.00
C ASN A 760 -23.75 -17.89 24.35
N LYS A 761 -24.80 -18.11 25.15
CA LYS A 761 -24.69 -18.76 26.47
C LYS A 761 -24.05 -20.15 26.44
N ASN A 762 -24.18 -20.87 25.32
CA ASN A 762 -23.63 -22.21 25.12
C ASN A 762 -22.16 -22.18 24.69
N GLY A 763 -21.54 -20.99 24.57
CA GLY A 763 -20.16 -20.85 24.13
C GLY A 763 -19.99 -20.88 22.60
N ASN A 764 -21.09 -20.94 21.84
CA ASN A 764 -21.05 -20.97 20.38
C ASN A 764 -21.10 -19.55 19.80
N ASP A 765 -20.22 -19.28 18.84
CA ASP A 765 -20.22 -18.00 18.12
C ASP A 765 -21.42 -17.96 17.17
N THR A 766 -22.33 -17.01 17.40
CA THR A 766 -23.61 -16.87 16.69
C THR A 766 -23.63 -15.52 15.97
N LEU A 767 -24.07 -15.52 14.70
CA LEU A 767 -24.21 -14.30 13.91
C LEU A 767 -25.50 -13.57 14.29
N ILE A 768 -25.39 -12.32 14.74
CA ILE A 768 -26.52 -11.44 15.03
C ILE A 768 -26.68 -10.36 13.95
N TRP A 769 -27.92 -9.91 13.76
CA TRP A 769 -28.28 -8.90 12.76
C TRP A 769 -28.77 -7.62 13.44
N LEU A 770 -28.45 -6.48 12.85
CA LEU A 770 -28.82 -5.16 13.36
C LEU A 770 -29.54 -4.37 12.26
N CYS A 771 -30.55 -3.60 12.64
CA CYS A 771 -31.56 -3.10 11.71
C CYS A 771 -31.04 -2.06 10.69
N ASP A 772 -30.03 -1.31 11.12
CA ASP A 772 -29.32 -0.22 10.46
C ASP A 772 -28.01 0.03 11.23
N LEU A 773 -27.21 1.00 10.79
CA LEU A 773 -25.95 1.37 11.43
C LEU A 773 -26.16 1.98 12.82
N ASP A 774 -27.23 2.76 13.04
CA ASP A 774 -27.56 3.31 14.35
C ASP A 774 -27.82 2.19 15.38
N CYS A 775 -28.59 1.18 15.00
CA CYS A 775 -28.79 -0.04 15.79
C CYS A 775 -27.44 -0.71 16.12
N PHE A 776 -26.47 -0.67 15.20
CA PHE A 776 -25.15 -1.27 15.37
C PHE A 776 -24.25 -0.48 16.31
N GLU A 777 -24.22 0.84 16.18
CA GLU A 777 -23.44 1.72 17.06
C GLU A 777 -23.98 1.72 18.50
N LYS A 778 -25.30 1.70 18.67
CA LYS A 778 -25.95 1.65 19.99
C LYS A 778 -25.95 0.27 20.63
N TYR A 779 -25.54 -0.77 19.90
CA TYR A 779 -25.48 -2.12 20.45
C TYR A 779 -24.27 -2.26 21.37
N THR A 780 -24.49 -2.03 22.67
CA THR A 780 -23.49 -2.31 23.70
C THR A 780 -23.63 -3.76 24.16
N CYS A 781 -22.53 -4.51 24.06
CA CYS A 781 -22.46 -5.85 24.61
C CYS A 781 -22.53 -5.77 26.15
N PRO A 782 -23.55 -6.36 26.82
CA PRO A 782 -23.68 -6.31 28.27
C PRO A 782 -22.44 -6.90 28.94
N ARG A 783 -21.73 -6.09 29.74
CA ARG A 783 -20.61 -6.54 30.57
C ARG A 783 -21.18 -7.20 31.83
N PHE A 784 -20.98 -8.50 32.03
CA PHE A 784 -21.25 -9.11 33.32
C PHE A 784 -20.08 -8.84 34.29
N LYS A 785 -20.37 -8.23 35.44
CA LYS A 785 -19.42 -8.18 36.57
C LYS A 785 -19.19 -9.62 37.03
N THR A 786 -18.05 -10.22 36.70
CA THR A 786 -17.64 -11.48 37.30
C THR A 786 -17.52 -11.26 38.81
N LYS A 787 -18.43 -11.82 39.61
CA LYS A 787 -18.24 -11.91 41.07
C LYS A 787 -16.98 -12.76 41.30
N ARG A 788 -15.82 -12.11 41.43
CA ARG A 788 -14.63 -12.73 42.01
C ARG A 788 -15.04 -13.16 43.42
N LYS A 789 -15.24 -14.46 43.65
CA LYS A 789 -15.29 -15.01 45.00
C LYS A 789 -13.96 -14.65 45.65
N GLY A 790 -13.99 -13.75 46.63
CA GLY A 790 -12.81 -13.35 47.38
C GLY A 790 -12.18 -14.56 48.06
N GLY A 791 -10.98 -14.92 47.64
CA GLY A 791 -10.11 -15.82 48.40
C GLY A 791 -9.58 -15.07 49.60
N ARG A 792 -10.26 -15.17 50.75
CA ARG A 792 -9.71 -14.78 52.04
C ARG A 792 -8.92 -15.96 52.62
N ASN A 793 -7.72 -15.64 53.10
CA ASN A 793 -6.93 -16.32 54.14
C ASN A 793 -6.27 -17.67 53.78
N ALA A 794 -5.08 -17.60 53.18
CA ALA A 794 -4.10 -18.70 53.21
C ALA A 794 -2.70 -18.29 53.71
N SER A 795 -2.47 -17.02 54.11
CA SER A 795 -1.14 -16.55 54.53
C SER A 795 -0.92 -16.41 56.04
N GLN A 796 -1.93 -16.61 56.90
CA GLN A 796 -1.77 -16.46 58.36
C GLN A 796 -1.48 -17.75 59.14
N ASP A 797 -1.63 -18.94 58.54
CA ASP A 797 -1.42 -20.22 59.27
C ASP A 797 0.00 -20.79 59.23
N ARG A 798 0.96 -20.14 58.54
CA ARG A 798 2.36 -20.62 58.49
C ARG A 798 3.26 -20.13 59.64
N LYS A 799 2.78 -19.29 60.56
CA LYS A 799 3.58 -18.79 61.70
C LYS A 799 3.28 -19.42 63.08
N LYS A 800 2.38 -20.41 63.18
CA LYS A 800 2.06 -21.08 64.48
C LYS A 800 2.59 -22.51 64.67
N LYS A 801 3.44 -23.03 63.78
CA LYS A 801 4.15 -24.30 63.97
C LYS A 801 5.68 -24.11 63.87
N LYS A 802 6.23 -23.31 64.77
CA LYS A 802 7.63 -23.37 65.23
C LYS A 802 7.69 -22.74 66.63
N LYS A 803 7.19 -23.49 67.61
CA LYS A 803 7.62 -23.50 69.01
C LYS A 803 7.48 -24.93 69.50
#